data_AF-A0A852ZH89-F1
#
_entry.id   AF-A0A852ZH89-F1
#
_cell.length_a   1.000
_cell.length_b   1.000
_cell.length_c   1.000
_cell.angle_alpha   90.00
_cell.angle_beta   90.00
_cell.angle_gamma   90.00
#
_symmetry.space_group_name_H-M   'P 1'
#
loop_
_entity.id
_entity.type
_entity.pdbx_description
1 polymer ?
#
loop_
_entity_poly.entity_id
_entity_poly.type
_entity_poly.pdbx_seq_one_letter_code
_entity_poly.pdbx_strand_id
1 'polypeptide(L)'
;MGRLTRPLPLLDQQGGRRLPAALLERLGQGLRADLSAVRIHTDPAADRCTRLLRADAFTCGSHVFFRAGAYRPDTTAGFRLLAHEAAHVVQQARAAQSGVAPAATSEQDADRCADLLVAGRRAAGPSADPTVVRPGLTGVVQRHVSYEHRVLGDLATDDLVAISPPRAGAAATGGRRQEILDRQIRLCELWRNDPTVVTEEQIRRVCPWIRTLRLGPDQVLATYGEVNALPDYLANAPALEALDEGHLLPILQTIRQEGYNNLTRLRSGSDPQAFFARSASPPYDFEMVTRLVKWDELDELTRDLGVLREDHFRGLLARNACHFAPASWYRWETSHLIARDLARQAHATGDAALARRAWTFAGYADHFLQDSFAAGHLVNKTLIMQWFVEWAAGQDLVPVADLDVISTMTADRQPGLAGFHLYDDSYTGPSNDPQTAQELPTPEERMRASGLVLDQSDNRHAVYQKYLRFLANDAAQLSCAMAHDYYNSHSLWVASSAHPEPYEVWGDATLLTGPDGAEGIRQTSGAAQLAQASVEEIIRTGEMSVGAKDIRRHFPTMVRTEAGDLEPVAAWNTGRREFFEENIFSAFLPALQNILVRLFSPRLGVVSQDQDLAEVWGQELHRADDRPVDVVESAGRLFAGANGHAYEIEPTKGSVQAGRRVADLGLFGSHATRLATDGSTLFVGVHGRLHGLTLSDLTPRWELSLHGPNPVDRGPVNVLWDGHRLLAGYSGRVYEIDPTSPTLLHRHRLEHTLGFGGHETTLAGDGEMVFAGTPGHVYGMTSADRKARWGVDLTKVGGRPSRPVSVLWHDGRLLAGSAGHLYDIDPTTGAVLHLLALTDNAGDHPMSLSSGASTVIAAVDGRVYAVDLDDWSGARWWVDLDHDEDEEPGPVSVSLRGQRLFVGSHGHLHHLDPATGRVRNSLPLRHPVSFGDFATTITASGRFLYVGMHGHAYQVLVNN
;
A
#
# COMPACT_ATOMS: atom_id res chain seq x y z
N MET A 1 -6.35 40.38 6.21
CA MET A 1 -6.07 39.25 7.13
C MET A 1 -7.35 38.44 7.27
N GLY A 2 -7.47 37.35 6.53
CA GLY A 2 -8.60 36.43 6.57
C GLY A 2 -8.17 35.16 5.85
N ARG A 3 -7.74 34.16 6.62
CA ARG A 3 -7.39 32.83 6.13
C ARG A 3 -8.66 32.00 6.10
N LEU A 4 -9.06 31.54 4.92
CA LEU A 4 -10.04 30.47 4.74
C LEU A 4 -9.23 29.18 4.50
N THR A 5 -8.74 28.59 5.58
CA THR A 5 -8.29 27.20 5.63
C THR A 5 -9.50 26.38 6.07
N ARG A 6 -10.20 25.77 5.12
CA ARG A 6 -11.28 24.81 5.41
C ARG A 6 -10.96 23.52 4.66
N PRO A 7 -10.70 22.40 5.35
CA PRO A 7 -10.72 21.08 4.73
C PRO A 7 -12.14 20.78 4.21
N LEU A 8 -12.21 19.92 3.20
CA LEU A 8 -13.47 19.56 2.55
C LEU A 8 -14.18 18.48 3.38
N PRO A 9 -15.49 18.60 3.68
CA PRO A 9 -16.26 17.54 4.32
C PRO A 9 -16.45 16.35 3.35
N LEU A 10 -15.83 15.22 3.69
CA LEU A 10 -15.72 14.01 2.87
C LEU A 10 -16.96 13.08 2.97
N LEU A 11 -17.14 12.19 1.98
CA LEU A 11 -18.40 11.50 1.63
C LEU A 11 -18.67 10.19 2.36
N ASP A 12 -19.62 10.17 3.29
CA ASP A 12 -20.13 8.93 3.91
C ASP A 12 -20.49 7.81 2.89
N GLN A 13 -19.64 6.77 2.78
CA GLN A 13 -19.86 5.61 1.90
C GLN A 13 -20.68 4.49 2.56
N GLN A 14 -21.07 4.62 3.84
CA GLN A 14 -22.08 3.72 4.45
C GLN A 14 -23.51 4.16 4.13
N GLY A 15 -23.66 5.35 3.54
CA GLY A 15 -24.90 5.88 2.98
C GLY A 15 -25.19 5.39 1.56
N GLY A 16 -26.41 5.64 1.09
CA GLY A 16 -26.79 5.42 -0.31
C GLY A 16 -27.93 4.43 -0.50
N ARG A 17 -28.93 4.83 -1.29
CA ARG A 17 -30.10 3.99 -1.58
C ARG A 17 -29.76 3.02 -2.71
N ARG A 18 -30.20 1.77 -2.59
CA ARG A 18 -30.15 0.83 -3.73
C ARG A 18 -30.97 1.38 -4.88
N LEU A 19 -30.56 1.06 -6.10
CA LEU A 19 -31.39 1.30 -7.28
C LEU A 19 -32.77 0.64 -7.09
N PRO A 20 -33.88 1.36 -7.34
CA PRO A 20 -35.20 0.76 -7.40
C PRO A 20 -35.24 -0.41 -8.39
N ALA A 21 -35.97 -1.48 -8.06
CA ALA A 21 -35.96 -2.72 -8.84
C ALA A 21 -36.23 -2.51 -10.35
N ALA A 22 -37.17 -1.62 -10.70
CA ALA A 22 -37.47 -1.30 -12.10
C ALA A 22 -36.32 -0.58 -12.83
N LEU A 23 -35.57 0.30 -12.14
CA LEU A 23 -34.39 0.96 -12.70
C LEU A 23 -33.20 0.00 -12.79
N LEU A 24 -33.01 -0.83 -11.77
CA LEU A 24 -32.01 -1.88 -11.73
C LEU A 24 -32.20 -2.86 -12.91
N GLU A 25 -33.41 -3.34 -13.13
CA GLU A 25 -33.74 -4.23 -14.25
C GLU A 25 -33.53 -3.55 -15.60
N ARG A 26 -34.02 -2.31 -15.77
CA ARG A 26 -33.89 -1.56 -17.02
C ARG A 26 -32.43 -1.24 -17.37
N LEU A 27 -31.65 -0.76 -16.40
CA LEU A 27 -30.22 -0.46 -16.59
C LEU A 27 -29.41 -1.75 -16.77
N GLY A 28 -29.67 -2.78 -15.96
CA GLY A 28 -29.00 -4.08 -16.04
C GLY A 28 -29.23 -4.79 -17.37
N GLN A 29 -30.46 -4.75 -17.91
CA GLN A 29 -30.76 -5.29 -19.25
C GLN A 29 -30.12 -4.45 -20.37
N GLY A 30 -30.07 -3.12 -20.21
CA GLY A 30 -29.50 -2.21 -21.21
C GLY A 30 -27.97 -2.30 -21.31
N LEU A 31 -27.29 -2.42 -20.16
CA LEU A 31 -25.83 -2.47 -20.02
C LEU A 31 -25.25 -3.88 -19.94
N ARG A 32 -26.11 -4.90 -19.75
CA ARG A 32 -25.77 -6.32 -19.62
C ARG A 32 -24.81 -6.60 -18.45
N ALA A 33 -25.13 -6.03 -17.29
CA ALA A 33 -24.34 -6.13 -16.07
C ALA A 33 -25.24 -6.32 -14.83
N ASP A 34 -24.71 -6.98 -13.80
CA ASP A 34 -25.35 -7.02 -12.49
C ASP A 34 -25.03 -5.74 -11.71
N LEU A 35 -26.03 -4.87 -11.58
CA LEU A 35 -25.92 -3.59 -10.87
C LEU A 35 -26.46 -3.65 -9.43
N SER A 36 -26.67 -4.85 -8.87
CA SER A 36 -27.22 -5.03 -7.52
C SER A 36 -26.33 -4.44 -6.41
N ALA A 37 -25.04 -4.31 -6.69
CA ALA A 37 -24.06 -3.62 -5.85
C ALA A 37 -24.21 -2.09 -5.88
N VAL A 38 -24.94 -1.52 -6.85
CA VAL A 38 -25.00 -0.05 -7.02
C VAL A 38 -25.70 0.65 -5.86
N ARG A 39 -25.11 1.77 -5.42
CA ARG A 39 -25.64 2.68 -4.40
C ARG A 39 -25.76 4.09 -4.96
N ILE A 40 -26.89 4.74 -4.72
CA ILE A 40 -27.19 6.10 -5.17
C ILE A 40 -27.16 7.05 -3.96
N HIS A 41 -26.37 8.11 -4.08
CA HIS A 41 -26.23 9.16 -3.08
C HIS A 41 -26.80 10.47 -3.59
N THR A 42 -27.69 11.09 -2.82
CA THR A 42 -28.35 12.36 -3.16
C THR A 42 -28.45 13.30 -1.94
N ASP A 43 -27.67 13.02 -0.90
CA ASP A 43 -27.64 13.75 0.35
C ASP A 43 -26.77 15.02 0.23
N PRO A 44 -26.72 15.85 1.29
CA PRO A 44 -25.88 17.05 1.27
C PRO A 44 -24.39 16.80 1.06
N ALA A 45 -23.86 15.61 1.41
CA ALA A 45 -22.47 15.28 1.14
C ALA A 45 -22.25 15.05 -0.36
N ALA A 46 -23.15 14.31 -1.01
CA ALA A 46 -23.16 14.14 -2.47
C ALA A 46 -23.24 15.49 -3.22
N ASP A 47 -24.05 16.45 -2.74
CA ASP A 47 -24.13 17.80 -3.34
C ASP A 47 -22.82 18.59 -3.20
N ARG A 48 -22.13 18.47 -2.07
CA ARG A 48 -20.83 19.14 -1.88
C ARG A 48 -19.78 18.59 -2.83
N CYS A 49 -19.67 17.28 -2.95
CA CYS A 49 -18.65 16.66 -3.80
C CYS A 49 -18.89 16.84 -5.29
N THR A 50 -20.14 16.77 -5.73
CA THR A 50 -20.48 17.08 -7.12
C THR A 50 -20.17 18.54 -7.48
N ARG A 51 -20.40 19.49 -6.56
CA ARG A 51 -19.99 20.89 -6.74
C ARG A 51 -18.47 21.07 -6.79
N LEU A 52 -17.72 20.33 -5.96
CA LEU A 52 -16.26 20.35 -5.93
C LEU A 52 -15.67 19.83 -7.26
N LEU A 53 -16.25 18.76 -7.80
CA LEU A 53 -15.88 18.19 -9.09
C LEU A 53 -16.48 18.95 -10.29
N ARG A 54 -17.25 20.02 -10.06
CA ARG A 54 -18.00 20.77 -11.08
C ARG A 54 -18.86 19.89 -11.98
N ALA A 55 -19.46 18.85 -11.41
CA ALA A 55 -20.29 17.87 -12.11
C ALA A 55 -21.74 17.88 -11.60
N ASP A 56 -22.68 17.39 -12.41
CA ASP A 56 -24.07 17.17 -11.98
C ASP A 56 -24.27 15.78 -11.34
N ALA A 57 -23.40 14.82 -11.66
CA ALA A 57 -23.25 13.53 -10.99
C ALA A 57 -21.82 12.98 -11.22
N PHE A 58 -21.40 11.99 -10.44
CA PHE A 58 -20.19 11.21 -10.73
C PHE A 58 -20.27 9.80 -10.14
N THR A 59 -19.41 8.90 -10.63
CA THR A 59 -19.37 7.48 -10.24
C THR A 59 -18.02 7.08 -9.63
N CYS A 60 -18.05 6.43 -8.47
CA CYS A 60 -16.90 5.76 -7.87
C CYS A 60 -17.23 4.32 -7.45
N GLY A 61 -16.58 3.36 -8.11
CA GLY A 61 -16.82 1.93 -7.90
C GLY A 61 -18.27 1.58 -8.23
N SER A 62 -19.01 1.10 -7.23
CA SER A 62 -20.44 0.86 -7.31
C SER A 62 -21.31 2.02 -6.79
N HIS A 63 -20.74 3.17 -6.44
CA HIS A 63 -21.47 4.30 -5.88
C HIS A 63 -21.62 5.41 -6.91
N VAL A 64 -22.83 5.98 -7.00
CA VAL A 64 -23.14 7.12 -7.88
C VAL A 64 -23.65 8.27 -7.03
N PHE A 65 -23.04 9.44 -7.16
CA PHE A 65 -23.34 10.64 -6.38
C PHE A 65 -23.98 11.69 -7.28
N PHE A 66 -25.07 12.29 -6.84
CA PHE A 66 -25.80 13.32 -7.59
C PHE A 66 -25.77 14.66 -6.86
N ARG A 67 -25.68 15.73 -7.65
CA ARG A 67 -25.90 17.09 -7.18
C ARG A 67 -27.34 17.24 -6.69
N ALA A 68 -27.56 18.13 -5.73
CA ALA A 68 -28.91 18.39 -5.22
C ALA A 68 -29.88 18.72 -6.37
N GLY A 69 -30.91 17.89 -6.53
CA GLY A 69 -31.93 18.03 -7.58
C GLY A 69 -31.57 17.41 -8.95
N ALA A 70 -30.36 16.85 -9.12
CA ALA A 70 -29.94 16.22 -10.39
C ALA A 70 -30.45 14.77 -10.54
N TYR A 71 -30.67 14.05 -9.44
CA TYR A 71 -31.27 12.71 -9.49
C TYR A 71 -32.77 12.75 -9.82
N ARG A 72 -33.09 12.67 -11.11
CA ARG A 72 -34.48 12.70 -11.63
C ARG A 72 -34.73 11.60 -12.65
N PRO A 73 -34.71 10.32 -12.22
CA PRO A 73 -34.75 9.16 -13.13
C PRO A 73 -36.10 9.01 -13.89
N ASP A 74 -37.12 9.76 -13.49
CA ASP A 74 -38.43 9.88 -14.13
C ASP A 74 -38.44 10.83 -15.34
N THR A 75 -37.44 11.69 -15.46
CA THR A 75 -37.27 12.59 -16.61
C THR A 75 -36.29 12.03 -17.63
N THR A 76 -36.45 12.37 -18.90
CA THR A 76 -35.50 11.95 -19.96
C THR A 76 -34.08 12.39 -19.65
N ALA A 77 -33.88 13.62 -19.19
CA ALA A 77 -32.56 14.17 -18.88
C ALA A 77 -31.94 13.51 -17.63
N GLY A 78 -32.68 13.36 -16.54
CA GLY A 78 -32.16 12.72 -15.32
C GLY A 78 -31.99 11.20 -15.46
N PHE A 79 -32.80 10.53 -16.30
CA PHE A 79 -32.56 9.13 -16.65
C PHE A 79 -31.32 8.97 -17.53
N ARG A 80 -31.07 9.87 -18.49
CA ARG A 80 -29.84 9.90 -19.29
C ARG A 80 -28.62 10.04 -18.39
N LEU A 81 -28.64 10.98 -17.46
CA LEU A 81 -27.56 11.19 -16.48
C LEU A 81 -27.33 9.93 -15.62
N LEU A 82 -28.40 9.32 -15.09
CA LEU A 82 -28.27 8.06 -14.35
C LEU A 82 -27.72 6.90 -15.20
N ALA A 83 -28.12 6.80 -16.47
CA ALA A 83 -27.63 5.77 -17.38
C ALA A 83 -26.16 5.99 -17.78
N HIS A 84 -25.74 7.25 -17.91
CA HIS A 84 -24.35 7.65 -18.15
C HIS A 84 -23.48 7.23 -16.95
N GLU A 85 -23.88 7.55 -15.73
CA GLU A 85 -23.17 7.14 -14.52
C GLU A 85 -23.19 5.61 -14.30
N ALA A 86 -24.31 4.94 -14.57
CA ALA A 86 -24.37 3.48 -14.52
C ALA A 86 -23.47 2.82 -15.57
N ALA A 87 -23.25 3.46 -16.73
CA ALA A 87 -22.28 3.00 -17.71
C ALA A 87 -20.85 3.11 -17.14
N HIS A 88 -20.53 4.20 -16.43
CA HIS A 88 -19.28 4.33 -15.68
C HIS A 88 -19.13 3.24 -14.62
N VAL A 89 -20.19 2.83 -13.91
CA VAL A 89 -20.12 1.67 -12.97
C VAL A 89 -19.70 0.40 -13.70
N VAL A 90 -20.32 0.11 -14.85
CA VAL A 90 -20.01 -1.10 -15.63
C VAL A 90 -18.64 -1.01 -16.27
N GLN A 91 -18.24 0.16 -16.76
CA GLN A 91 -16.90 0.41 -17.29
C GLN A 91 -15.85 0.25 -16.18
N GLN A 92 -16.08 0.77 -14.97
CA GLN A 92 -15.20 0.61 -13.83
C GLN A 92 -15.15 -0.85 -13.33
N ALA A 93 -16.26 -1.59 -13.40
CA ALA A 93 -16.31 -3.01 -13.07
C ALA A 93 -15.65 -3.91 -14.13
N ARG A 94 -15.83 -3.58 -15.41
CA ARG A 94 -15.13 -4.23 -16.53
C ARG A 94 -13.65 -3.89 -16.45
N ALA A 95 -13.27 -2.64 -16.20
CA ALA A 95 -11.90 -2.22 -15.96
C ALA A 95 -11.27 -3.00 -14.79
N ALA A 96 -12.05 -3.29 -13.73
CA ALA A 96 -11.59 -4.14 -12.62
C ALA A 96 -11.46 -5.64 -13.00
N GLN A 97 -12.24 -6.15 -13.95
CA GLN A 97 -12.20 -7.55 -14.40
C GLN A 97 -11.24 -7.81 -15.58
N SER A 98 -11.10 -6.84 -16.49
CA SER A 98 -10.32 -6.91 -17.72
C SER A 98 -9.04 -6.08 -17.65
N GLY A 99 -8.88 -5.21 -16.64
CA GLY A 99 -7.69 -4.38 -16.47
C GLY A 99 -7.48 -3.32 -17.55
N VAL A 100 -8.54 -2.74 -18.10
CA VAL A 100 -8.45 -1.67 -19.13
C VAL A 100 -9.16 -0.45 -18.55
N ALA A 101 -8.44 0.67 -18.39
CA ALA A 101 -9.05 1.89 -17.86
C ALA A 101 -9.60 2.70 -19.02
N PRO A 102 -10.81 3.25 -18.94
CA PRO A 102 -11.38 3.87 -20.11
C PRO A 102 -10.83 5.31 -20.22
N ALA A 103 -10.21 5.64 -21.36
CA ALA A 103 -9.65 6.96 -21.70
C ALA A 103 -10.76 7.95 -22.11
N ALA A 104 -10.46 9.01 -22.86
CA ALA A 104 -11.45 9.95 -23.44
C ALA A 104 -12.57 9.27 -24.27
N THR A 105 -12.37 8.00 -24.65
CA THR A 105 -13.38 7.11 -25.24
C THR A 105 -14.45 6.66 -24.24
N SER A 106 -14.17 6.63 -22.92
CA SER A 106 -15.10 6.28 -21.84
C SER A 106 -16.31 7.18 -21.80
N GLU A 107 -16.08 8.49 -21.88
CA GLU A 107 -17.13 9.51 -21.79
C GLU A 107 -18.02 9.46 -23.03
N GLN A 108 -17.41 9.36 -24.21
CA GLN A 108 -18.13 9.20 -25.47
C GLN A 108 -18.93 7.89 -25.50
N ASP A 109 -18.40 6.81 -24.92
CA ASP A 109 -19.11 5.54 -24.78
C ASP A 109 -20.19 5.56 -23.70
N ALA A 110 -19.98 6.24 -22.59
CA ALA A 110 -20.97 6.43 -21.54
C ALA A 110 -22.15 7.26 -22.06
N ASP A 111 -21.88 8.34 -22.80
CA ASP A 111 -22.86 9.14 -23.52
C ASP A 111 -23.63 8.32 -24.57
N ARG A 112 -22.91 7.54 -25.39
CA ARG A 112 -23.52 6.65 -26.38
C ARG A 112 -24.41 5.59 -25.72
N CYS A 113 -23.98 5.01 -24.60
CA CYS A 113 -24.77 4.04 -23.84
C CYS A 113 -26.04 4.69 -23.27
N ALA A 114 -25.90 5.85 -22.62
CA ALA A 114 -27.02 6.61 -22.10
C ALA A 114 -28.06 6.91 -23.19
N ASP A 115 -27.62 7.23 -24.40
CA ASP A 115 -28.49 7.59 -25.53
C ASP A 115 -29.26 6.41 -26.08
N LEU A 116 -28.60 5.27 -26.15
CA LEU A 116 -29.24 4.02 -26.51
C LEU A 116 -30.29 3.62 -25.47
N LEU A 117 -29.99 3.74 -24.17
CA LEU A 117 -30.92 3.38 -23.09
C LEU A 117 -32.12 4.35 -23.00
N VAL A 118 -31.91 5.64 -23.26
CA VAL A 118 -32.99 6.63 -23.39
C VAL A 118 -33.89 6.28 -24.59
N ALA A 119 -33.31 5.84 -25.70
CA ALA A 119 -34.04 5.41 -26.89
C ALA A 119 -34.66 3.99 -26.78
N GLY A 120 -34.55 3.32 -25.62
CA GLY A 120 -35.07 1.96 -25.40
C GLY A 120 -34.29 0.86 -26.12
N ARG A 121 -33.04 1.14 -26.54
CA ARG A 121 -32.14 0.25 -27.27
C ARG A 121 -31.03 -0.27 -26.34
N ARG A 122 -30.47 -1.43 -26.67
CA ARG A 122 -29.35 -2.04 -25.92
C ARG A 122 -28.00 -1.53 -26.44
N ALA A 123 -27.02 -1.42 -25.55
CA ALA A 123 -25.71 -0.84 -25.86
C ALA A 123 -24.66 -1.85 -26.40
N ALA A 124 -24.89 -3.17 -26.36
CA ALA A 124 -23.91 -4.21 -26.74
C ALA A 124 -24.41 -5.23 -27.80
N GLY A 125 -23.50 -5.69 -28.68
CA GLY A 125 -23.71 -6.79 -29.64
C GLY A 125 -23.50 -8.20 -29.02
N PRO A 126 -23.81 -9.29 -29.77
CA PRO A 126 -23.97 -10.63 -29.20
C PRO A 126 -22.63 -11.41 -29.07
N SER A 127 -21.93 -11.25 -27.95
CA SER A 127 -21.00 -12.25 -27.37
C SER A 127 -20.60 -11.84 -25.94
N ALA A 128 -20.23 -12.82 -25.09
CA ALA A 128 -19.77 -12.74 -23.68
C ALA A 128 -20.83 -12.62 -22.55
N ASP A 129 -20.51 -13.21 -21.39
CA ASP A 129 -21.29 -13.34 -20.15
C ASP A 129 -21.47 -12.03 -19.34
N PRO A 130 -22.44 -11.95 -18.39
CA PRO A 130 -22.71 -10.74 -17.61
C PRO A 130 -21.58 -10.37 -16.62
N THR A 131 -21.22 -9.08 -16.58
CA THR A 131 -20.20 -8.49 -15.68
C THR A 131 -20.72 -8.35 -14.23
N VAL A 132 -19.96 -8.83 -13.22
CA VAL A 132 -20.26 -8.71 -11.78
C VAL A 132 -19.39 -7.66 -11.06
N VAL A 133 -19.98 -6.59 -10.52
CA VAL A 133 -19.24 -5.48 -9.87
C VAL A 133 -18.70 -5.87 -8.47
N ARG A 134 -17.41 -5.58 -8.17
CA ARG A 134 -16.76 -5.76 -6.84
C ARG A 134 -15.99 -4.48 -6.41
N PRO A 135 -15.80 -4.20 -5.10
CA PRO A 135 -15.09 -3.01 -4.60
C PRO A 135 -13.56 -3.22 -4.39
N GLY A 136 -12.74 -2.17 -4.62
CA GLY A 136 -11.38 -1.97 -4.03
C GLY A 136 -10.14 -2.21 -4.93
N LEU A 137 -9.26 -1.20 -5.13
CA LEU A 137 -7.90 -1.30 -5.75
C LEU A 137 -6.95 -0.15 -5.28
N THR A 138 -5.71 -0.47 -4.89
CA THR A 138 -4.60 0.45 -4.46
C THR A 138 -3.58 0.74 -5.57
N GLY A 139 -2.85 1.87 -5.54
CA GLY A 139 -2.04 2.34 -6.67
C GLY A 139 -0.57 2.73 -6.38
N VAL A 140 0.42 2.09 -7.03
CA VAL A 140 1.87 2.46 -7.04
C VAL A 140 2.48 2.23 -8.44
N VAL A 141 3.40 3.09 -8.91
CA VAL A 141 4.03 2.96 -10.26
C VAL A 141 5.56 3.00 -10.25
N GLN A 142 6.18 1.95 -10.78
CA GLN A 142 7.32 2.01 -11.71
C GLN A 142 6.94 1.15 -12.92
N ARG A 143 7.32 1.58 -14.12
CA ARG A 143 7.17 0.74 -15.31
C ARG A 143 8.39 -0.15 -15.42
N HIS A 144 8.17 -1.45 -15.46
CA HIS A 144 9.20 -2.42 -15.81
C HIS A 144 8.96 -2.81 -17.25
N VAL A 145 10.00 -2.69 -18.08
CA VAL A 145 10.00 -3.24 -19.44
C VAL A 145 11.18 -4.19 -19.54
N SER A 146 11.07 -5.27 -18.78
CA SER A 146 12.14 -6.25 -18.61
C SER A 146 12.52 -6.92 -19.93
N TYR A 147 11.63 -6.91 -20.94
CA TYR A 147 11.94 -7.49 -22.24
C TYR A 147 13.05 -6.74 -23.01
N GLU A 148 13.13 -5.40 -22.91
CA GLU A 148 14.12 -4.60 -23.63
C GLU A 148 15.51 -4.82 -23.06
N HIS A 149 15.64 -4.75 -21.73
CA HIS A 149 16.88 -5.10 -21.03
C HIS A 149 17.34 -6.52 -21.34
N ARG A 150 16.40 -7.46 -21.34
CA ARG A 150 16.71 -8.86 -21.67
C ARG A 150 17.28 -9.00 -23.06
N VAL A 151 16.66 -8.40 -24.08
CA VAL A 151 17.17 -8.52 -25.44
C VAL A 151 18.43 -7.71 -25.69
N LEU A 152 18.63 -6.57 -25.01
CA LEU A 152 19.88 -5.81 -25.03
C LEU A 152 21.04 -6.64 -24.48
N GLY A 153 20.81 -7.47 -23.46
CA GLY A 153 21.82 -8.42 -22.96
C GLY A 153 22.00 -9.69 -23.81
N ASP A 154 20.98 -10.11 -24.57
CA ASP A 154 20.99 -11.38 -25.31
C ASP A 154 21.39 -11.23 -26.80
N LEU A 155 21.32 -10.04 -27.40
CA LEU A 155 21.51 -9.81 -28.83
C LEU A 155 22.71 -8.92 -29.16
N ALA A 156 23.29 -9.14 -30.33
CA ALA A 156 24.29 -8.22 -30.88
C ALA A 156 23.64 -6.91 -31.36
N THR A 157 24.39 -5.81 -31.32
CA THR A 157 23.95 -4.48 -31.77
C THR A 157 23.30 -4.49 -33.17
N ASP A 158 23.90 -5.18 -34.14
CA ASP A 158 23.35 -5.26 -35.49
C ASP A 158 22.01 -6.01 -35.56
N ASP A 159 21.81 -7.00 -34.68
CA ASP A 159 20.55 -7.76 -34.60
C ASP A 159 19.46 -6.93 -33.90
N LEU A 160 19.81 -6.15 -32.88
CA LEU A 160 18.90 -5.19 -32.24
C LEU A 160 18.44 -4.11 -33.22
N VAL A 161 19.36 -3.54 -33.99
CA VAL A 161 19.03 -2.60 -35.07
C VAL A 161 18.14 -3.27 -36.11
N ALA A 162 18.42 -4.51 -36.50
CA ALA A 162 17.61 -5.25 -37.49
C ALA A 162 16.17 -5.56 -37.01
N ILE A 163 15.93 -5.62 -35.70
CA ILE A 163 14.58 -5.85 -35.14
C ILE A 163 13.82 -4.56 -34.78
N SER A 164 14.46 -3.39 -34.91
CA SER A 164 13.81 -2.09 -34.80
C SER A 164 13.07 -1.69 -36.10
N PRO A 165 12.05 -0.81 -36.04
CA PRO A 165 11.39 -0.29 -37.24
C PRO A 165 12.37 0.44 -38.16
N PRO A 166 12.33 0.18 -39.48
CA PRO A 166 13.14 0.94 -40.43
C PRO A 166 12.66 2.38 -40.54
N ARG A 167 13.60 3.27 -40.91
CA ARG A 167 13.29 4.65 -41.35
C ARG A 167 12.16 4.67 -42.37
N ALA A 168 11.28 5.67 -42.30
CA ALA A 168 10.21 5.84 -43.27
C ALA A 168 10.78 5.85 -44.70
N GLY A 169 10.42 4.84 -45.50
CA GLY A 169 10.90 4.66 -46.89
C GLY A 169 12.08 3.70 -47.10
N ALA A 170 12.65 3.10 -46.05
CA ALA A 170 13.66 2.04 -46.17
C ALA A 170 13.02 0.65 -46.34
N ALA A 171 13.60 -0.20 -47.21
CA ALA A 171 13.11 -1.55 -47.44
C ALA A 171 13.28 -2.41 -46.18
N ALA A 172 12.19 -2.97 -45.67
CA ALA A 172 12.23 -3.89 -44.54
C ALA A 172 13.05 -5.15 -44.92
N THR A 173 14.14 -5.41 -44.20
CA THR A 173 14.92 -6.66 -44.30
C THR A 173 14.16 -7.80 -43.62
N GLY A 174 12.99 -8.15 -44.16
CA GLY A 174 11.99 -9.00 -43.48
C GLY A 174 12.51 -10.37 -43.03
N GLY A 175 13.38 -11.01 -43.82
CA GLY A 175 13.89 -12.36 -43.52
C GLY A 175 14.76 -12.43 -42.25
N ARG A 176 15.82 -11.61 -42.15
CA ARG A 176 16.72 -11.58 -40.99
C ARG A 176 15.98 -11.16 -39.72
N ARG A 177 15.13 -10.13 -39.84
CA ARG A 177 14.31 -9.62 -38.73
C ARG A 177 13.42 -10.72 -38.13
N GLN A 178 12.68 -11.43 -38.98
CA GLN A 178 11.81 -12.52 -38.53
C GLN A 178 12.62 -13.66 -37.92
N GLU A 179 13.76 -14.03 -38.51
CA GLU A 179 14.61 -15.10 -37.96
C GLU A 179 15.08 -14.81 -36.52
N ILE A 180 15.54 -13.59 -36.24
CA ILE A 180 16.01 -13.18 -34.91
C ILE A 180 14.86 -13.25 -33.91
N LEU A 181 13.70 -12.65 -34.24
CA LEU A 181 12.51 -12.69 -33.39
C LEU A 181 12.04 -14.11 -33.13
N ASP A 182 11.98 -14.95 -34.17
CA ASP A 182 11.58 -16.36 -34.07
C ASP A 182 12.48 -17.15 -33.12
N ARG A 183 13.79 -16.90 -33.14
CA ARG A 183 14.74 -17.55 -32.22
C ARG A 183 14.54 -17.09 -30.79
N GLN A 184 14.38 -15.79 -30.55
CA GLN A 184 14.16 -15.23 -29.21
C GLN A 184 12.81 -15.69 -28.61
N ILE A 185 11.76 -15.75 -29.42
CA ILE A 185 10.45 -16.30 -29.01
C ILE A 185 10.60 -17.78 -28.62
N ARG A 186 11.24 -18.60 -29.47
CA ARG A 186 11.51 -20.01 -29.16
C ARG A 186 12.35 -20.21 -27.90
N LEU A 187 13.27 -19.30 -27.63
CA LEU A 187 14.07 -19.32 -26.40
C LEU A 187 13.17 -19.17 -25.18
N CYS A 188 12.30 -18.16 -25.12
CA CYS A 188 11.34 -18.01 -24.02
C CYS A 188 10.41 -19.23 -23.88
N GLU A 189 9.96 -19.81 -25.01
CA GLU A 189 9.06 -20.99 -25.00
C GLU A 189 9.64 -22.22 -24.30
N LEU A 190 10.97 -22.36 -24.22
CA LEU A 190 11.61 -23.48 -23.51
C LEU A 190 11.11 -23.60 -22.07
N TRP A 191 10.91 -22.47 -21.39
CA TRP A 191 10.55 -22.42 -19.97
C TRP A 191 9.05 -22.39 -19.69
N ARG A 192 8.20 -22.26 -20.71
CA ARG A 192 6.77 -21.90 -20.58
C ARG A 192 5.97 -22.82 -19.64
N ASN A 193 6.20 -24.12 -19.74
CA ASN A 193 5.38 -25.14 -19.06
C ASN A 193 6.03 -25.65 -17.78
N ASP A 194 7.35 -25.87 -17.81
CA ASP A 194 8.13 -26.28 -16.65
C ASP A 194 9.55 -25.70 -16.79
N PRO A 195 9.87 -24.64 -16.04
CA PRO A 195 11.17 -24.01 -16.16
C PRO A 195 12.30 -24.80 -15.51
N THR A 196 12.00 -25.81 -14.68
CA THR A 196 13.01 -26.58 -13.92
C THR A 196 13.70 -27.65 -14.76
N VAL A 197 13.10 -28.06 -15.87
CA VAL A 197 13.64 -29.11 -16.77
C VAL A 197 14.50 -28.54 -17.91
N VAL A 198 14.60 -27.22 -18.03
CA VAL A 198 15.37 -26.57 -19.10
C VAL A 198 16.87 -26.65 -18.81
N THR A 199 17.63 -27.01 -19.84
CA THR A 199 19.09 -27.21 -19.78
C THR A 199 19.85 -26.22 -20.65
N GLU A 200 21.10 -25.94 -20.29
CA GLU A 200 22.00 -25.09 -21.08
C GLU A 200 22.20 -25.58 -22.51
N GLU A 201 22.15 -26.90 -22.73
CA GLU A 201 22.25 -27.50 -24.06
C GLU A 201 21.03 -27.18 -24.92
N GLN A 202 19.82 -27.14 -24.35
CA GLN A 202 18.63 -26.71 -25.08
C GLN A 202 18.73 -25.22 -25.46
N ILE A 203 19.22 -24.37 -24.54
CA ILE A 203 19.46 -22.95 -24.83
C ILE A 203 20.48 -22.80 -25.96
N ARG A 204 21.63 -23.50 -25.89
CA ARG A 204 22.70 -23.45 -26.89
C ARG A 204 22.23 -23.87 -28.29
N ARG A 205 21.29 -24.83 -28.38
CA ARG A 205 20.71 -25.24 -29.68
C ARG A 205 19.83 -24.17 -30.32
N VAL A 206 19.18 -23.33 -29.52
CA VAL A 206 18.32 -22.25 -30.02
C VAL A 206 19.14 -20.97 -30.27
N CYS A 207 19.97 -20.59 -29.30
CA CYS A 207 20.76 -19.36 -29.27
C CYS A 207 22.19 -19.66 -28.77
N PRO A 208 23.11 -20.13 -29.63
CA PRO A 208 24.44 -20.57 -29.21
C PRO A 208 25.37 -19.46 -28.69
N TRP A 209 25.04 -18.19 -28.92
CA TRP A 209 25.82 -17.04 -28.46
C TRP A 209 25.44 -16.55 -27.05
N ILE A 210 24.29 -16.98 -26.52
CA ILE A 210 23.81 -16.50 -25.23
C ILE A 210 24.63 -17.11 -24.11
N ARG A 211 25.15 -16.24 -23.24
CA ARG A 211 25.79 -16.63 -21.99
C ARG A 211 24.72 -17.06 -20.99
N THR A 212 24.93 -18.20 -20.35
CA THR A 212 24.05 -18.72 -19.29
C THR A 212 24.74 -18.61 -17.94
N LEU A 213 23.95 -18.38 -16.91
CA LEU A 213 24.38 -18.19 -15.52
C LEU A 213 23.54 -19.06 -14.59
N ARG A 214 24.08 -19.32 -13.39
CA ARG A 214 23.44 -20.08 -12.31
C ARG A 214 23.34 -19.17 -11.09
N LEU A 215 22.12 -18.87 -10.68
CA LEU A 215 21.80 -17.89 -9.63
C LEU A 215 21.36 -18.58 -8.34
N GLY A 216 21.57 -17.91 -7.22
CA GLY A 216 21.16 -18.39 -5.90
C GLY A 216 21.86 -19.68 -5.42
N PRO A 217 21.53 -20.13 -4.19
CA PRO A 217 22.01 -21.40 -3.65
C PRO A 217 21.48 -22.60 -4.45
N ASP A 218 20.29 -22.48 -5.06
CA ASP A 218 19.64 -23.56 -5.83
C ASP A 218 20.10 -23.65 -7.29
N GLN A 219 21.03 -22.78 -7.71
CA GLN A 219 21.63 -22.80 -9.06
C GLN A 219 20.58 -22.68 -10.19
N VAL A 220 19.62 -21.77 -10.01
CA VAL A 220 18.56 -21.48 -10.99
C VAL A 220 19.19 -21.00 -12.30
N LEU A 221 18.82 -21.65 -13.42
CA LEU A 221 19.36 -21.32 -14.74
C LEU A 221 18.74 -20.03 -15.28
N ALA A 222 19.59 -19.08 -15.66
CA ALA A 222 19.20 -17.83 -16.30
C ALA A 222 20.10 -17.48 -17.50
N THR A 223 19.61 -16.65 -18.43
CA THR A 223 20.46 -16.01 -19.45
C THR A 223 21.10 -14.73 -18.92
N TYR A 224 22.17 -14.26 -19.56
CA TYR A 224 22.75 -12.96 -19.23
C TYR A 224 21.73 -11.83 -19.38
N GLY A 225 20.91 -11.83 -20.44
CA GLY A 225 19.79 -10.90 -20.58
C GLY A 225 18.77 -10.98 -19.45
N GLU A 226 18.45 -12.18 -18.94
CA GLU A 226 17.57 -12.30 -17.78
C GLU A 226 18.19 -11.67 -16.53
N VAL A 227 19.50 -11.79 -16.33
CA VAL A 227 20.19 -11.10 -15.22
C VAL A 227 20.16 -9.57 -15.39
N ASN A 228 20.22 -9.06 -16.62
CA ASN A 228 20.06 -7.62 -16.91
C ASN A 228 18.68 -7.09 -16.53
N ALA A 229 17.66 -7.94 -16.48
CA ALA A 229 16.30 -7.54 -16.15
C ALA A 229 15.95 -7.69 -14.67
N LEU A 230 16.81 -8.33 -13.86
CA LEU A 230 16.55 -8.54 -12.43
C LEU A 230 16.66 -7.30 -11.53
N PRO A 231 17.44 -6.23 -11.84
CA PRO A 231 17.53 -5.05 -10.97
C PRO A 231 16.22 -4.30 -10.79
N ASP A 232 15.31 -4.41 -11.77
CA ASP A 232 13.92 -3.98 -11.67
C ASP A 232 13.21 -4.60 -10.43
N TYR A 233 13.49 -5.87 -10.14
CA TYR A 233 12.79 -6.65 -9.12
C TYR A 233 13.56 -6.77 -7.80
N LEU A 234 14.87 -6.48 -7.80
CA LEU A 234 15.79 -6.82 -6.73
C LEU A 234 16.65 -5.63 -6.30
N ALA A 235 16.71 -5.41 -4.99
CA ALA A 235 17.38 -4.28 -4.35
C ALA A 235 18.85 -4.09 -4.76
N ASN A 236 19.61 -5.19 -4.82
CA ASN A 236 21.06 -5.15 -4.93
C ASN A 236 21.63 -6.41 -5.61
N ALA A 237 22.84 -6.29 -6.15
CA ALA A 237 23.51 -7.41 -6.82
C ALA A 237 23.72 -8.65 -5.92
N PRO A 238 24.07 -8.53 -4.62
CA PRO A 238 24.16 -9.69 -3.73
C PRO A 238 22.87 -10.53 -3.61
N ALA A 239 21.68 -9.92 -3.78
CA ALA A 239 20.42 -10.66 -3.77
C ALA A 239 20.38 -11.77 -4.84
N LEU A 240 21.06 -11.58 -5.97
CA LEU A 240 21.16 -12.59 -7.05
C LEU A 240 21.89 -13.87 -6.62
N GLU A 241 22.72 -13.79 -5.58
CA GLU A 241 23.48 -14.92 -5.04
C GLU A 241 22.80 -15.54 -3.80
N ALA A 242 21.94 -14.78 -3.11
CA ALA A 242 21.36 -15.16 -1.83
C ALA A 242 19.94 -15.72 -1.92
N LEU A 243 19.13 -15.28 -2.89
CA LEU A 243 17.73 -15.68 -3.00
C LEU A 243 17.57 -17.14 -3.46
N ASP A 244 16.64 -17.85 -2.85
CA ASP A 244 16.29 -19.23 -3.18
C ASP A 244 15.46 -19.35 -4.49
N GLU A 245 15.24 -20.58 -4.94
CA GLU A 245 14.40 -20.89 -6.11
C GLU A 245 12.97 -20.34 -5.94
N GLY A 246 12.43 -20.34 -4.72
CA GLY A 246 11.08 -19.89 -4.40
C GLY A 246 10.83 -18.42 -4.75
N HIS A 247 11.87 -17.58 -4.64
CA HIS A 247 11.82 -16.16 -5.00
C HIS A 247 12.30 -15.91 -6.43
N LEU A 248 13.45 -16.48 -6.82
CA LEU A 248 14.08 -16.19 -8.11
C LEU A 248 13.27 -16.73 -9.29
N LEU A 249 12.76 -17.96 -9.19
CA LEU A 249 12.12 -18.62 -10.31
C LEU A 249 10.82 -17.92 -10.75
N PRO A 250 9.93 -17.49 -9.84
CA PRO A 250 8.73 -16.76 -10.25
C PRO A 250 9.01 -15.41 -10.91
N ILE A 251 10.00 -14.66 -10.41
CA ILE A 251 10.45 -13.39 -11.00
C ILE A 251 10.99 -13.64 -12.42
N LEU A 252 11.88 -14.62 -12.58
CA LEU A 252 12.42 -14.98 -13.89
C LEU A 252 11.32 -15.44 -14.86
N GLN A 253 10.29 -16.16 -14.37
CA GLN A 253 9.14 -16.52 -15.20
C GLN A 253 8.34 -15.30 -15.65
N THR A 254 8.17 -14.29 -14.80
CA THR A 254 7.55 -13.02 -15.19
C THR A 254 8.33 -12.33 -16.31
N ILE A 255 9.66 -12.24 -16.20
CA ILE A 255 10.55 -11.69 -17.24
C ILE A 255 10.43 -12.50 -18.56
N ARG A 256 10.43 -13.83 -18.49
CA ARG A 256 10.32 -14.73 -19.66
C ARG A 256 8.97 -14.60 -20.35
N GLN A 257 7.89 -14.54 -19.57
CA GLN A 257 6.53 -14.33 -20.04
C GLN A 257 6.39 -12.99 -20.76
N GLU A 258 6.87 -11.93 -20.12
CA GLU A 258 6.87 -10.58 -20.70
C GLU A 258 7.68 -10.56 -22.01
N GLY A 259 8.87 -11.16 -22.00
CA GLY A 259 9.70 -11.31 -23.19
C GLY A 259 8.96 -12.01 -24.33
N TYR A 260 8.31 -13.14 -24.03
CA TYR A 260 7.52 -13.88 -25.01
C TYR A 260 6.40 -13.04 -25.62
N ASN A 261 5.61 -12.36 -24.78
CA ASN A 261 4.45 -11.59 -25.22
C ASN A 261 4.88 -10.39 -26.08
N ASN A 262 5.87 -9.61 -25.63
CA ASN A 262 6.33 -8.42 -26.36
C ASN A 262 7.06 -8.79 -27.66
N LEU A 263 7.90 -9.82 -27.67
CA LEU A 263 8.57 -10.27 -28.90
C LEU A 263 7.56 -10.82 -29.92
N THR A 264 6.53 -11.53 -29.46
CA THR A 264 5.45 -12.02 -30.33
C THR A 264 4.63 -10.87 -30.88
N ARG A 265 4.35 -9.83 -30.07
CA ARG A 265 3.69 -8.61 -30.53
C ARG A 265 4.52 -7.87 -31.56
N LEU A 266 5.82 -7.71 -31.31
CA LEU A 266 6.77 -7.09 -32.24
C LEU A 266 6.89 -7.86 -33.57
N ARG A 267 6.73 -9.19 -33.52
CA ARG A 267 6.76 -10.07 -34.70
C ARG A 267 5.46 -10.06 -35.50
N SER A 268 4.32 -10.18 -34.82
CA SER A 268 3.03 -10.51 -35.45
C SER A 268 2.05 -9.35 -35.48
N GLY A 269 2.30 -8.27 -34.73
CA GLY A 269 1.38 -7.16 -34.50
C GLY A 269 0.29 -7.48 -33.46
N SER A 270 0.20 -8.71 -32.97
CA SER A 270 -0.82 -9.16 -32.02
C SER A 270 -0.21 -9.61 -30.71
N ASP A 271 -0.85 -9.29 -29.59
CA ASP A 271 -0.46 -9.76 -28.28
C ASP A 271 -1.00 -11.17 -28.00
N PRO A 272 -0.13 -12.18 -27.75
CA PRO A 272 -0.58 -13.53 -27.46
C PRO A 272 -1.18 -13.69 -26.05
N GLN A 273 -0.97 -12.74 -25.13
CA GLN A 273 -1.47 -12.80 -23.74
C GLN A 273 -1.15 -14.15 -23.06
N ALA A 274 0.07 -14.66 -23.27
CA ALA A 274 0.47 -15.95 -22.72
C ALA A 274 0.76 -15.86 -21.23
N PHE A 275 0.32 -16.87 -20.48
CA PHE A 275 0.68 -17.06 -19.07
C PHE A 275 1.64 -18.24 -18.92
N PHE A 276 2.77 -18.03 -18.25
CA PHE A 276 3.82 -19.01 -18.02
C PHE A 276 3.62 -19.67 -16.66
N ALA A 277 3.92 -20.97 -16.57
CA ALA A 277 3.84 -21.70 -15.32
C ALA A 277 4.78 -21.10 -14.28
N ARG A 278 4.29 -20.92 -13.05
CA ARG A 278 5.02 -20.32 -11.92
C ARG A 278 5.41 -18.85 -12.11
N SER A 279 4.86 -18.12 -13.08
CA SER A 279 5.02 -16.65 -13.12
C SER A 279 4.45 -16.02 -11.85
N ALA A 280 5.14 -15.03 -11.31
CA ALA A 280 4.66 -14.26 -10.16
C ALA A 280 3.44 -13.39 -10.48
N SER A 281 3.11 -13.20 -11.77
CA SER A 281 1.98 -12.38 -12.19
C SER A 281 1.40 -12.75 -13.57
N PRO A 282 0.08 -12.58 -13.80
CA PRO A 282 -0.57 -12.75 -15.11
C PRO A 282 -0.06 -11.80 -16.21
N PRO A 283 -0.26 -12.12 -17.51
CA PRO A 283 0.13 -11.25 -18.61
C PRO A 283 -0.69 -9.94 -18.64
N TYR A 284 -0.06 -8.87 -19.12
CA TYR A 284 -0.57 -7.50 -19.03
C TYR A 284 -0.86 -6.87 -20.40
N ASP A 285 -1.78 -5.89 -20.42
CA ASP A 285 -1.99 -4.94 -21.53
C ASP A 285 -1.53 -3.53 -21.11
N PHE A 286 -0.91 -2.78 -22.03
CA PHE A 286 -0.06 -1.61 -21.74
C PHE A 286 -0.84 -0.29 -21.57
N GLU A 287 -1.88 -0.23 -20.72
CA GLU A 287 -2.56 1.04 -20.38
C GLU A 287 -2.12 1.61 -19.02
N MET A 288 -2.09 2.95 -18.92
CA MET A 288 -1.41 3.73 -17.86
C MET A 288 -1.94 3.49 -16.43
N VAL A 289 -3.25 3.24 -16.27
CA VAL A 289 -3.90 3.10 -14.95
C VAL A 289 -3.93 1.65 -14.48
N THR A 290 -3.89 0.67 -15.39
CA THR A 290 -3.72 -0.75 -15.04
C THR A 290 -2.37 -1.03 -14.38
N ARG A 291 -1.39 -0.15 -14.60
CA ARG A 291 -0.03 -0.20 -14.04
C ARG A 291 0.06 0.16 -12.55
N LEU A 292 -0.94 0.87 -12.01
CA LEU A 292 -0.99 1.27 -10.59
C LEU A 292 -1.33 0.09 -9.66
N VAL A 293 -2.12 -0.88 -10.14
CA VAL A 293 -2.90 -1.76 -9.27
C VAL A 293 -2.39 -3.19 -9.17
N LYS A 294 -1.57 -3.66 -10.12
CA LYS A 294 -1.36 -5.10 -10.35
C LYS A 294 0.05 -5.59 -10.00
N TRP A 295 0.53 -5.27 -8.80
CA TRP A 295 1.80 -5.81 -8.28
C TRP A 295 1.70 -6.36 -6.86
N ASP A 296 0.49 -6.55 -6.33
CA ASP A 296 0.30 -7.16 -5.01
C ASP A 296 0.90 -8.57 -4.94
N GLU A 297 0.87 -9.34 -6.03
CA GLU A 297 1.45 -10.69 -6.09
C GLU A 297 2.99 -10.67 -6.01
N LEU A 298 3.63 -9.68 -6.64
CA LEU A 298 5.09 -9.52 -6.60
C LEU A 298 5.56 -8.91 -5.26
N ASP A 299 4.83 -7.91 -4.77
CA ASP A 299 5.05 -7.34 -3.42
C ASP A 299 4.78 -8.40 -2.34
N GLU A 300 3.84 -9.32 -2.56
CA GLU A 300 3.61 -10.48 -1.70
C GLU A 300 4.74 -11.50 -1.76
N LEU A 301 5.21 -11.82 -2.97
CA LEU A 301 6.33 -12.73 -3.18
C LEU A 301 7.60 -12.23 -2.48
N THR A 302 7.81 -10.92 -2.43
CA THR A 302 9.03 -10.29 -1.91
C THR A 302 8.85 -9.70 -0.50
N ARG A 303 7.68 -9.88 0.12
CA ARG A 303 7.29 -9.20 1.37
C ARG A 303 8.22 -9.49 2.55
N ASP A 304 8.92 -10.61 2.54
CA ASP A 304 9.82 -11.05 3.59
C ASP A 304 11.31 -10.74 3.34
N LEU A 305 11.63 -10.05 2.24
CA LEU A 305 13.01 -9.70 1.88
C LEU A 305 13.51 -8.45 2.61
N GLY A 306 14.77 -8.47 3.06
CA GLY A 306 15.40 -7.38 3.81
C GLY A 306 15.41 -7.60 5.34
N VAL A 307 16.09 -6.73 6.10
CA VAL A 307 16.27 -6.88 7.57
C VAL A 307 14.95 -6.72 8.34
N LEU A 308 14.08 -5.84 7.87
CA LEU A 308 12.75 -5.53 8.37
C LEU A 308 11.75 -5.39 7.21
N ARG A 309 11.90 -6.23 6.18
CA ARG A 309 11.02 -6.26 4.99
C ARG A 309 11.17 -5.06 4.07
N GLU A 310 12.23 -4.27 4.23
CA GLU A 310 12.45 -3.06 3.44
C GLU A 310 12.72 -3.34 1.96
N ASP A 311 13.18 -4.55 1.62
CA ASP A 311 13.50 -4.95 0.24
C ASP A 311 12.31 -5.60 -0.49
N HIS A 312 11.11 -5.54 0.11
CA HIS A 312 9.90 -5.85 -0.61
C HIS A 312 9.71 -4.92 -1.82
N PHE A 313 9.05 -5.41 -2.86
CA PHE A 313 8.97 -4.75 -4.17
C PHE A 313 8.57 -3.29 -4.07
N ARG A 314 7.51 -2.94 -3.31
CA ARG A 314 7.09 -1.53 -3.17
C ARG A 314 8.11 -0.64 -2.45
N GLY A 315 8.86 -1.19 -1.50
CA GLY A 315 9.99 -0.51 -0.86
C GLY A 315 11.08 -0.17 -1.88
N LEU A 316 11.36 -1.08 -2.81
CA LEU A 316 12.28 -0.82 -3.93
C LEU A 316 11.77 0.31 -4.82
N LEU A 317 10.48 0.29 -5.19
CA LEU A 317 9.86 1.35 -6.00
C LEU A 317 9.99 2.73 -5.36
N ALA A 318 9.91 2.80 -4.04
CA ALA A 318 10.09 4.04 -3.29
C ALA A 318 11.52 4.59 -3.38
N ARG A 319 12.52 3.71 -3.55
CA ARG A 319 13.96 4.03 -3.53
C ARG A 319 14.66 3.95 -4.88
N ASN A 320 13.96 3.61 -5.96
CA ASN A 320 14.50 3.35 -7.30
C ASN A 320 15.08 4.57 -8.05
N ALA A 321 15.46 5.66 -7.36
CA ALA A 321 16.07 6.80 -8.05
C ALA A 321 17.37 6.40 -8.76
N CYS A 322 18.00 5.30 -8.35
CA CYS A 322 19.13 4.64 -9.01
C CYS A 322 18.91 4.26 -10.48
N HIS A 323 17.69 4.23 -11.01
CA HIS A 323 17.46 4.04 -12.46
C HIS A 323 17.58 5.36 -13.25
N PHE A 324 17.46 6.49 -12.57
CA PHE A 324 17.40 7.81 -13.19
C PHE A 324 18.76 8.50 -13.17
N ALA A 325 19.03 9.32 -14.18
CA ALA A 325 20.20 10.19 -14.22
C ALA A 325 20.10 11.24 -13.09
N PRO A 326 21.19 11.49 -12.35
CA PRO A 326 22.54 10.96 -12.54
C PRO A 326 22.85 9.68 -11.75
N ALA A 327 21.92 9.20 -10.92
CA ALA A 327 22.16 8.09 -9.98
C ALA A 327 22.44 6.76 -10.70
N SER A 328 21.82 6.49 -11.84
CA SER A 328 22.09 5.30 -12.67
C SER A 328 23.53 5.20 -13.14
N TRP A 329 24.17 6.35 -13.38
CA TRP A 329 25.58 6.40 -13.76
C TRP A 329 26.48 5.85 -12.65
N TYR A 330 26.20 6.27 -11.42
CA TYR A 330 26.94 5.83 -10.23
C TYR A 330 26.64 4.37 -9.89
N ARG A 331 25.38 3.94 -10.01
CA ARG A 331 24.94 2.58 -9.72
C ARG A 331 25.55 1.57 -10.69
N TRP A 332 25.61 1.92 -11.98
CA TRP A 332 26.35 1.16 -12.98
C TRP A 332 27.83 1.09 -12.62
N GLU A 333 28.50 2.23 -12.39
CA GLU A 333 29.95 2.26 -12.15
C GLU A 333 30.33 1.41 -10.93
N THR A 334 29.60 1.57 -9.81
CA THR A 334 29.83 0.80 -8.59
C THR A 334 29.74 -0.71 -8.84
N SER A 335 28.68 -1.15 -9.52
CA SER A 335 28.44 -2.57 -9.81
C SER A 335 29.46 -3.13 -10.81
N HIS A 336 29.82 -2.34 -11.83
CA HIS A 336 30.81 -2.71 -12.85
C HIS A 336 32.23 -2.82 -12.26
N LEU A 337 32.60 -1.95 -11.31
CA LEU A 337 33.88 -2.03 -10.61
C LEU A 337 33.99 -3.29 -9.75
N ILE A 338 32.90 -3.73 -9.12
CA ILE A 338 32.84 -5.01 -8.39
C ILE A 338 33.03 -6.18 -9.38
N ALA A 339 32.32 -6.16 -10.51
CA ALA A 339 32.46 -7.17 -11.56
C ALA A 339 33.91 -7.26 -12.08
N ARG A 340 34.55 -6.11 -12.31
CA ARG A 340 35.97 -5.99 -12.70
C ARG A 340 36.90 -6.63 -11.66
N ASP A 341 36.69 -6.36 -10.38
CA ASP A 341 37.55 -6.88 -9.32
C ASP A 341 37.36 -8.37 -9.11
N LEU A 342 36.13 -8.88 -9.23
CA LEU A 342 35.84 -10.31 -9.29
C LEU A 342 36.50 -10.98 -10.50
N ALA A 343 36.46 -10.34 -11.68
CA ALA A 343 37.10 -10.84 -12.90
C ALA A 343 38.63 -10.94 -12.73
N ARG A 344 39.27 -9.93 -12.11
CA ARG A 344 40.71 -9.97 -11.81
C ARG A 344 41.06 -11.10 -10.86
N GLN A 345 40.28 -11.29 -9.80
CA GLN A 345 40.48 -12.40 -8.87
C GLN A 345 40.28 -13.75 -9.55
N ALA A 346 39.26 -13.88 -10.41
CA ALA A 346 39.02 -15.08 -11.20
C ALA A 346 40.20 -15.43 -12.11
N HIS A 347 40.77 -14.44 -12.80
CA HIS A 347 41.97 -14.64 -13.62
C HIS A 347 43.17 -15.08 -12.78
N ALA A 348 43.44 -14.36 -11.69
CA ALA A 348 44.59 -14.62 -10.82
C ALA A 348 44.56 -16.01 -10.16
N THR A 349 43.36 -16.54 -9.90
CA THR A 349 43.16 -17.81 -9.19
C THR A 349 42.79 -18.98 -10.11
N GLY A 350 42.31 -18.70 -11.33
CA GLY A 350 41.67 -19.68 -12.20
C GLY A 350 40.29 -20.16 -11.71
N ASP A 351 39.68 -19.47 -10.74
CA ASP A 351 38.40 -19.89 -10.14
C ASP A 351 37.20 -19.54 -11.04
N ALA A 352 36.59 -20.58 -11.61
CA ALA A 352 35.39 -20.45 -12.44
C ALA A 352 34.17 -19.92 -11.68
N ALA A 353 34.09 -20.08 -10.35
CA ALA A 353 33.02 -19.49 -9.55
C ALA A 353 33.15 -17.97 -9.50
N LEU A 354 34.36 -17.44 -9.25
CA LEU A 354 34.62 -16.00 -9.31
C LEU A 354 34.32 -15.42 -10.70
N ALA A 355 34.66 -16.15 -11.77
CA ALA A 355 34.32 -15.74 -13.13
C ALA A 355 32.80 -15.66 -13.34
N ARG A 356 32.03 -16.63 -12.83
CA ARG A 356 30.55 -16.58 -12.90
C ARG A 356 30.00 -15.39 -12.12
N ARG A 357 30.50 -15.14 -10.91
CA ARG A 357 30.09 -13.99 -10.08
C ARG A 357 30.39 -12.67 -10.77
N ALA A 358 31.55 -12.54 -11.41
CA ALA A 358 31.88 -11.37 -12.21
C ALA A 358 30.83 -11.10 -13.30
N TRP A 359 30.39 -12.14 -14.02
CA TRP A 359 29.32 -12.02 -15.02
C TRP A 359 27.94 -11.72 -14.41
N THR A 360 27.61 -12.25 -13.24
CA THR A 360 26.37 -11.90 -12.52
C THR A 360 26.33 -10.41 -12.18
N PHE A 361 27.41 -9.88 -11.61
CA PHE A 361 27.50 -8.46 -11.27
C PHE A 361 27.60 -7.56 -12.51
N ALA A 362 28.23 -8.02 -13.59
CA ALA A 362 28.24 -7.30 -14.86
C ALA A 362 26.83 -7.18 -15.45
N GLY A 363 26.05 -8.27 -15.43
CA GLY A 363 24.65 -8.25 -15.90
C GLY A 363 23.77 -7.32 -15.05
N TYR A 364 23.93 -7.35 -13.73
CA TYR A 364 23.25 -6.42 -12.83
C TYR A 364 23.63 -4.96 -13.13
N ALA A 365 24.90 -4.68 -13.42
CA ALA A 365 25.38 -3.35 -13.75
C ALA A 365 24.81 -2.85 -15.10
N ASP A 366 24.83 -3.69 -16.12
CA ASP A 366 24.43 -3.34 -17.49
C ASP A 366 22.98 -2.84 -17.58
N HIS A 367 22.11 -3.24 -16.65
CA HIS A 367 20.77 -2.66 -16.50
C HIS A 367 20.81 -1.13 -16.33
N PHE A 368 21.54 -0.64 -15.33
CA PHE A 368 21.65 0.79 -15.06
C PHE A 368 22.40 1.52 -16.17
N LEU A 369 23.32 0.84 -16.86
CA LEU A 369 23.90 1.37 -18.10
C LEU A 369 22.83 1.59 -19.15
N GLN A 370 21.92 0.64 -19.36
CA GLN A 370 20.87 0.75 -20.37
C GLN A 370 19.86 1.85 -20.01
N ASP A 371 19.45 1.95 -18.74
CA ASP A 371 18.62 3.06 -18.23
C ASP A 371 19.27 4.42 -18.47
N SER A 372 20.60 4.50 -18.38
CA SER A 372 21.34 5.74 -18.63
C SER A 372 21.20 6.28 -20.04
N PHE A 373 20.65 5.52 -20.99
CA PHE A 373 20.35 5.97 -22.35
C PHE A 373 18.85 6.18 -22.60
N ALA A 374 17.98 5.65 -21.74
CA ALA A 374 16.53 5.71 -21.95
C ALA A 374 15.99 7.12 -21.67
N ALA A 375 15.18 7.65 -22.59
CA ALA A 375 14.74 9.05 -22.55
C ALA A 375 14.05 9.44 -21.22
N GLY A 376 13.14 8.61 -20.73
CA GLY A 376 12.41 8.80 -19.47
C GLY A 376 13.25 8.60 -18.21
N HIS A 377 14.45 8.03 -18.33
CA HIS A 377 15.39 7.86 -17.25
C HIS A 377 16.47 8.96 -17.21
N LEU A 378 16.53 9.85 -18.21
CA LEU A 378 17.42 11.03 -18.19
C LEU A 378 16.91 12.19 -17.33
N VAL A 379 15.70 12.07 -16.78
CA VAL A 379 15.14 13.04 -15.83
C VAL A 379 15.64 12.81 -14.42
N ASN A 380 15.70 13.86 -13.61
CA ASN A 380 16.04 13.75 -12.19
C ASN A 380 14.78 13.46 -11.36
N LYS A 381 14.59 12.20 -10.98
CA LYS A 381 13.42 11.73 -10.24
C LYS A 381 13.14 12.52 -8.97
N THR A 382 14.16 12.65 -8.10
CA THR A 382 13.99 13.29 -6.80
C THR A 382 13.65 14.78 -6.95
N LEU A 383 14.26 15.49 -7.90
CA LEU A 383 13.94 16.88 -8.18
C LEU A 383 12.49 17.08 -8.64
N ILE A 384 11.98 16.20 -9.51
CA ILE A 384 10.58 16.23 -9.96
C ILE A 384 9.63 16.03 -8.77
N MET A 385 9.92 15.07 -7.89
CA MET A 385 9.14 14.86 -6.67
C MET A 385 9.14 16.11 -5.76
N GLN A 386 10.29 16.78 -5.61
CA GLN A 386 10.39 18.01 -4.82
C GLN A 386 9.53 19.15 -5.41
N TRP A 387 9.53 19.32 -6.74
CA TRP A 387 8.68 20.29 -7.42
C TRP A 387 7.20 19.95 -7.32
N PHE A 388 6.84 18.67 -7.42
CA PHE A 388 5.45 18.25 -7.26
C PHE A 388 4.91 18.60 -5.87
N VAL A 389 5.68 18.35 -4.80
CA VAL A 389 5.31 18.74 -3.44
C VAL A 389 5.08 20.24 -3.32
N GLU A 390 5.97 21.04 -3.91
CA GLU A 390 5.87 22.50 -3.89
C GLU A 390 4.66 23.01 -4.69
N TRP A 391 4.44 22.46 -5.88
CA TRP A 391 3.29 22.78 -6.73
C TRP A 391 1.98 22.39 -6.05
N ALA A 392 1.90 21.19 -5.46
CA ALA A 392 0.71 20.66 -4.81
C ALA A 392 0.30 21.48 -3.58
N ALA A 393 1.27 22.02 -2.83
CA ALA A 393 1.00 22.91 -1.70
C ALA A 393 0.29 24.22 -2.11
N GLY A 394 0.38 24.61 -3.39
CA GLY A 394 -0.33 25.75 -3.96
C GLY A 394 -1.71 25.44 -4.55
N GLN A 395 -2.16 24.17 -4.53
CA GLN A 395 -3.43 23.76 -5.16
C GLN A 395 -4.55 23.55 -4.14
N ASP A 396 -5.62 24.33 -4.23
CA ASP A 396 -6.78 24.25 -3.32
C ASP A 396 -7.59 22.94 -3.44
N LEU A 397 -7.39 22.16 -4.51
CA LEU A 397 -8.22 21.00 -4.87
C LEU A 397 -7.45 19.66 -4.85
N VAL A 398 -6.21 19.65 -4.36
CA VAL A 398 -5.36 18.45 -4.36
C VAL A 398 -5.07 17.98 -2.94
N PRO A 399 -5.80 16.98 -2.42
CA PRO A 399 -5.41 16.32 -1.18
C PRO A 399 -4.22 15.39 -1.48
N VAL A 400 -3.01 15.82 -1.11
CA VAL A 400 -1.82 14.94 -1.08
C VAL A 400 -1.64 14.45 0.36
N ALA A 401 -1.54 13.13 0.54
CA ALA A 401 -1.30 12.54 1.85
C ALA A 401 0.01 13.09 2.44
N ASP A 402 0.03 13.36 3.76
CA ASP A 402 1.20 13.89 4.47
C ASP A 402 1.76 15.22 3.90
N LEU A 403 1.01 15.97 3.07
CA LEU A 403 1.54 17.18 2.42
C LEU A 403 2.07 18.20 3.43
N ASP A 404 1.40 18.37 4.55
CA ASP A 404 1.82 19.20 5.67
C ASP A 404 3.19 18.76 6.23
N VAL A 405 3.43 17.45 6.29
CA VAL A 405 4.65 16.83 6.80
C VAL A 405 5.79 16.93 5.78
N ILE A 406 5.52 16.64 4.52
CA ILE A 406 6.53 16.63 3.44
C ILE A 406 6.72 17.99 2.77
N SER A 407 5.94 19.02 3.14
CA SER A 407 6.04 20.41 2.63
C SER A 407 7.43 21.06 2.79
N THR A 408 8.30 20.44 3.58
CA THR A 408 9.70 20.87 3.78
C THR A 408 10.69 20.16 2.85
N MET A 409 10.27 19.13 2.13
CA MET A 409 11.09 18.35 1.19
C MET A 409 11.07 18.99 -0.21
N THR A 410 11.27 20.30 -0.29
CA THR A 410 11.34 21.05 -1.55
C THR A 410 12.78 21.25 -2.01
N ALA A 411 12.99 21.61 -3.28
CA ALA A 411 14.32 21.80 -3.86
C ALA A 411 15.11 22.90 -3.11
N ASP A 412 14.44 23.97 -2.69
CA ASP A 412 15.07 25.09 -1.96
C ASP A 412 15.50 24.72 -0.53
N ARG A 413 14.68 23.92 0.16
CA ARG A 413 14.93 23.56 1.57
C ARG A 413 15.82 22.34 1.73
N GLN A 414 15.78 21.44 0.75
CA GLN A 414 16.51 20.19 0.75
C GLN A 414 17.26 20.00 -0.59
N PRO A 415 18.14 20.96 -0.99
CA PRO A 415 18.82 20.94 -2.28
C PRO A 415 19.75 19.74 -2.46
N GLY A 416 20.18 19.13 -1.34
CA GLY A 416 21.04 17.96 -1.35
C GLY A 416 20.33 16.66 -1.74
N LEU A 417 19.00 16.61 -1.82
CA LEU A 417 18.28 15.37 -2.19
C LEU A 417 18.40 15.04 -3.69
N ALA A 418 18.44 16.05 -4.56
CA ALA A 418 18.47 15.86 -6.02
C ALA A 418 19.83 15.36 -6.55
N GLY A 419 20.87 15.28 -5.71
CA GLY A 419 22.14 14.65 -6.09
C GLY A 419 22.91 15.37 -7.21
N PHE A 420 22.81 16.70 -7.31
CA PHE A 420 23.42 17.47 -8.40
C PHE A 420 24.94 17.25 -8.56
N HIS A 421 25.64 16.95 -7.47
CA HIS A 421 27.07 16.65 -7.48
C HIS A 421 27.42 15.37 -8.27
N LEU A 422 26.47 14.44 -8.45
CA LEU A 422 26.65 13.21 -9.22
C LEU A 422 26.67 13.45 -10.74
N TYR A 423 26.30 14.64 -11.21
CA TYR A 423 26.49 15.01 -12.61
C TYR A 423 27.94 15.31 -12.98
N ASP A 424 28.79 15.60 -11.99
CA ASP A 424 30.22 15.84 -12.17
C ASP A 424 30.96 14.51 -12.28
N ASP A 425 31.54 14.25 -13.45
CA ASP A 425 32.29 13.01 -13.74
C ASP A 425 33.61 12.90 -12.94
N SER A 426 34.04 13.98 -12.29
CA SER A 426 35.19 14.00 -11.40
C SER A 426 34.84 13.69 -9.94
N TYR A 427 33.55 13.65 -9.59
CA TYR A 427 33.10 13.35 -8.24
C TYR A 427 33.40 11.88 -7.87
N THR A 428 33.98 11.68 -6.69
CA THR A 428 34.39 10.35 -6.18
C THR A 428 33.84 10.04 -4.79
N GLY A 429 32.93 10.89 -4.29
CA GLY A 429 32.30 10.71 -2.99
C GLY A 429 31.14 9.70 -3.01
N PRO A 430 30.43 9.53 -1.89
CA PRO A 430 29.26 8.65 -1.81
C PRO A 430 28.10 9.21 -2.63
N SER A 431 27.26 8.32 -3.16
CA SER A 431 25.97 8.68 -3.75
C SER A 431 24.91 8.89 -2.69
N ASN A 432 24.07 9.88 -2.93
CA ASN A 432 22.86 10.16 -2.14
C ASN A 432 21.59 9.55 -2.74
N ASP A 433 21.75 8.64 -3.71
CA ASP A 433 20.70 7.74 -4.18
C ASP A 433 20.02 7.03 -2.99
N PRO A 434 18.68 7.06 -2.86
CA PRO A 434 17.97 6.43 -1.75
C PRO A 434 18.26 4.94 -1.59
N GLN A 435 18.41 4.17 -2.69
CA GLN A 435 18.68 2.74 -2.61
C GLN A 435 20.12 2.47 -2.13
N THR A 436 21.11 3.19 -2.67
CA THR A 436 22.51 3.12 -2.22
C THR A 436 22.66 3.57 -0.77
N ALA A 437 21.93 4.61 -0.35
CA ALA A 437 21.90 5.03 1.04
C ALA A 437 21.32 3.92 1.93
N GLN A 438 20.24 3.25 1.53
CA GLN A 438 19.60 2.18 2.31
C GLN A 438 20.51 0.95 2.54
N GLU A 439 21.47 0.71 1.66
CA GLU A 439 22.43 -0.39 1.76
C GLU A 439 23.53 -0.17 2.81
N LEU A 440 23.65 1.05 3.37
CA LEU A 440 24.62 1.33 4.43
C LEU A 440 24.18 0.68 5.76
N PRO A 441 25.12 0.17 6.58
CA PRO A 441 24.79 -0.73 7.68
C PRO A 441 24.14 0.00 8.88
N THR A 442 24.51 1.25 9.15
CA THR A 442 24.01 1.98 10.33
C THR A 442 23.00 3.08 9.97
N PRO A 443 21.98 3.35 10.83
CA PRO A 443 21.03 4.43 10.60
C PRO A 443 21.70 5.80 10.41
N GLU A 444 22.79 6.07 11.14
CA GLU A 444 23.54 7.32 11.02
C GLU A 444 24.22 7.48 9.66
N GLU A 445 24.73 6.39 9.08
CA GLU A 445 25.31 6.39 7.74
C GLU A 445 24.21 6.57 6.67
N ARG A 446 23.08 5.86 6.78
CA ARG A 446 21.94 6.01 5.87
C ARG A 446 21.40 7.45 5.86
N MET A 447 21.23 8.03 7.04
CA MET A 447 20.78 9.42 7.19
C MET A 447 21.81 10.44 6.66
N ARG A 448 23.11 10.20 6.82
CA ARG A 448 24.14 11.09 6.25
C ARG A 448 24.19 10.98 4.73
N ALA A 449 24.05 9.78 4.19
CA ALA A 449 24.09 9.54 2.76
C ALA A 449 22.89 10.14 2.03
N SER A 450 21.73 10.28 2.67
CA SER A 450 20.52 10.81 2.02
C SER A 450 20.62 12.24 1.50
N GLY A 451 21.68 12.99 1.85
CA GLY A 451 21.89 14.36 1.37
C GLY A 451 20.98 15.41 2.05
N LEU A 452 20.42 15.08 3.23
CA LEU A 452 19.56 16.00 3.97
C LEU A 452 20.32 17.21 4.49
N VAL A 453 19.73 18.39 4.31
CA VAL A 453 20.17 19.63 4.93
C VAL A 453 19.47 19.75 6.28
N LEU A 454 20.28 19.86 7.33
CA LEU A 454 19.82 19.95 8.72
C LEU A 454 19.96 21.40 9.18
N ASP A 455 18.86 22.00 9.67
CA ASP A 455 18.92 23.32 10.34
C ASP A 455 19.38 23.16 11.80
N GLN A 456 19.92 24.23 12.40
CA GLN A 456 20.53 24.22 13.75
C GLN A 456 19.53 23.89 14.88
N SER A 457 18.22 24.03 14.62
CA SER A 457 17.14 23.81 15.59
C SER A 457 16.39 22.48 15.40
N ASP A 458 16.65 21.74 14.32
CA ASP A 458 15.86 20.56 13.95
C ASP A 458 16.41 19.26 14.57
N ASN A 459 15.50 18.45 15.10
CA ASN A 459 15.81 17.07 15.46
C ASN A 459 16.12 16.30 14.15
N ARG A 460 17.39 15.93 13.96
CA ARG A 460 17.89 15.19 12.79
C ARG A 460 17.03 13.98 12.42
N HIS A 461 16.61 13.22 13.43
CA HIS A 461 15.75 12.06 13.25
C HIS A 461 14.39 12.46 12.66
N ALA A 462 13.79 13.55 13.16
CA ALA A 462 12.50 14.01 12.67
C ALA A 462 12.55 14.45 11.19
N VAL A 463 13.62 15.11 10.76
CA VAL A 463 13.82 15.47 9.35
C VAL A 463 13.99 14.22 8.50
N TYR A 464 14.73 13.22 8.99
CA TYR A 464 14.89 11.94 8.31
C TYR A 464 13.57 11.18 8.16
N GLN A 465 12.70 11.16 9.19
CA GLN A 465 11.37 10.56 9.07
C GLN A 465 10.49 11.28 8.03
N LYS A 466 10.59 12.61 7.90
CA LYS A 466 9.89 13.35 6.82
C LYS A 466 10.39 12.95 5.44
N TYR A 467 11.70 12.75 5.28
CA TYR A 467 12.30 12.26 4.05
C TYR A 467 11.81 10.86 3.68
N LEU A 468 11.75 9.94 4.64
CA LEU A 468 11.22 8.60 4.41
C LEU A 468 9.73 8.63 4.01
N ARG A 469 8.94 9.55 4.58
CA ARG A 469 7.55 9.78 4.14
C ARG A 469 7.46 10.37 2.73
N PHE A 470 8.37 11.26 2.38
CA PHE A 470 8.47 11.83 1.03
C PHE A 470 8.79 10.75 -0.01
N LEU A 471 9.73 9.84 0.29
CA LEU A 471 9.98 8.67 -0.55
C LEU A 471 8.77 7.73 -0.61
N ALA A 472 8.06 7.55 0.50
CA ALA A 472 6.89 6.68 0.55
C ALA A 472 5.61 7.30 -0.07
N ASN A 473 5.66 8.55 -0.55
CA ASN A 473 4.47 9.27 -0.99
C ASN A 473 4.07 8.94 -2.42
N ASP A 474 2.97 8.23 -2.60
CA ASP A 474 2.52 7.73 -3.91
C ASP A 474 2.25 8.85 -4.92
N ALA A 475 1.70 9.99 -4.49
CA ALA A 475 1.43 11.11 -5.40
C ALA A 475 2.74 11.75 -5.91
N ALA A 476 3.72 11.94 -5.02
CA ALA A 476 5.04 12.41 -5.42
C ALA A 476 5.72 11.42 -6.37
N GLN A 477 5.66 10.12 -6.07
CA GLN A 477 6.23 9.04 -6.90
C GLN A 477 5.59 8.98 -8.30
N LEU A 478 4.27 9.10 -8.37
CA LEU A 478 3.51 9.09 -9.61
C LEU A 478 3.83 10.29 -10.50
N SER A 479 4.13 11.46 -9.92
CA SER A 479 4.54 12.64 -10.69
C SER A 479 5.81 12.37 -11.53
N CYS A 480 6.77 11.64 -10.98
CA CYS A 480 7.96 11.20 -11.70
C CYS A 480 7.64 10.11 -12.73
N ALA A 481 6.77 9.15 -12.41
CA ALA A 481 6.39 8.11 -13.35
C ALA A 481 5.75 8.70 -14.62
N MET A 482 4.95 9.76 -14.49
CA MET A 482 4.38 10.44 -15.65
C MET A 482 5.42 11.16 -16.50
N ALA A 483 6.39 11.82 -15.88
CA ALA A 483 7.51 12.43 -16.58
C ALA A 483 8.30 11.39 -17.38
N HIS A 484 8.63 10.28 -16.72
CA HIS A 484 9.26 9.12 -17.34
C HIS A 484 8.49 8.62 -18.57
N ASP A 485 7.18 8.44 -18.44
CA ASP A 485 6.30 7.95 -19.50
C ASP A 485 6.19 8.89 -20.69
N TYR A 486 6.13 10.19 -20.39
CA TYR A 486 6.11 11.23 -21.40
C TYR A 486 7.36 11.15 -22.26
N TYR A 487 8.56 11.18 -21.66
CA TYR A 487 9.80 11.17 -22.43
C TYR A 487 10.07 9.84 -23.12
N ASN A 488 9.70 8.70 -22.53
CA ASN A 488 9.79 7.42 -23.24
C ASN A 488 8.90 7.39 -24.49
N SER A 489 7.73 8.03 -24.46
CA SER A 489 6.83 8.09 -25.63
C SER A 489 7.13 9.21 -26.63
N HIS A 490 8.00 10.17 -26.29
CA HIS A 490 8.31 11.34 -27.12
C HIS A 490 9.77 11.42 -27.58
N SER A 491 10.62 10.47 -27.16
CA SER A 491 12.07 10.45 -27.38
C SER A 491 12.80 11.64 -26.76
N LEU A 492 14.13 11.54 -26.72
CA LEU A 492 15.02 12.68 -26.50
C LEU A 492 16.14 12.65 -27.51
N TRP A 493 16.58 13.83 -27.94
CA TRP A 493 17.80 13.96 -28.72
C TRP A 493 18.96 14.28 -27.79
N VAL A 494 20.00 13.46 -27.83
CA VAL A 494 21.08 13.48 -26.86
C VAL A 494 22.43 13.44 -27.56
N ALA A 495 23.48 13.79 -26.82
CA ALA A 495 24.86 13.59 -27.22
C ALA A 495 25.72 13.18 -26.02
N SER A 496 26.85 12.53 -26.31
CA SER A 496 27.82 12.11 -25.30
C SER A 496 29.23 12.57 -25.69
N SER A 497 30.18 12.45 -24.77
CA SER A 497 31.58 12.82 -25.05
C SER A 497 32.21 11.91 -26.12
N ALA A 498 31.79 10.64 -26.17
CA ALA A 498 32.24 9.69 -27.19
C ALA A 498 31.49 9.83 -28.53
N HIS A 499 30.27 10.39 -28.51
CA HIS A 499 29.44 10.62 -29.69
C HIS A 499 28.80 12.02 -29.64
N PRO A 500 29.53 13.08 -30.04
CA PRO A 500 29.09 14.47 -29.89
C PRO A 500 28.00 14.89 -30.88
N GLU A 501 27.83 14.16 -31.99
CA GLU A 501 26.74 14.38 -32.94
C GLU A 501 25.41 13.96 -32.30
N PRO A 502 24.37 14.83 -32.29
CA PRO A 502 23.09 14.51 -31.67
C PRO A 502 22.41 13.29 -32.30
N TYR A 503 21.93 12.38 -31.46
CA TYR A 503 21.16 11.20 -31.86
C TYR A 503 19.90 11.04 -31.01
N GLU A 504 18.90 10.39 -31.57
CA GLU A 504 17.62 10.16 -30.90
C GLU A 504 17.66 8.89 -30.06
N VAL A 505 17.24 9.01 -28.80
CA VAL A 505 17.03 7.89 -27.88
C VAL A 505 15.55 7.80 -27.51
N TRP A 506 15.05 6.57 -27.54
CA TRP A 506 13.76 6.18 -26.99
C TRP A 506 14.00 5.49 -25.65
N GLY A 507 12.96 5.14 -24.91
CA GLY A 507 13.11 4.46 -23.62
C GLY A 507 12.12 3.32 -23.46
N ASP A 508 11.69 3.05 -22.24
CA ASP A 508 10.93 1.85 -21.92
C ASP A 508 9.69 1.67 -22.82
N ALA A 509 9.59 0.47 -23.39
CA ALA A 509 8.59 0.00 -24.37
C ALA A 509 8.70 0.62 -25.78
N THR A 510 9.51 1.68 -25.93
CA THR A 510 9.72 2.39 -27.19
C THR A 510 11.13 2.25 -27.72
N LEU A 511 12.09 1.70 -26.97
CA LEU A 511 13.48 1.56 -27.37
C LEU A 511 13.60 0.78 -28.68
N LEU A 512 12.81 -0.29 -28.83
CA LEU A 512 12.80 -1.13 -30.04
C LEU A 512 11.65 -0.84 -31.00
N THR A 513 10.75 0.09 -30.67
CA THR A 513 9.53 0.36 -31.47
C THR A 513 9.40 1.81 -31.92
N GLY A 514 10.22 2.71 -31.37
CA GLY A 514 10.29 4.11 -31.73
C GLY A 514 10.80 4.28 -33.17
N PRO A 515 10.22 5.22 -33.95
CA PRO A 515 10.73 5.54 -35.27
C PRO A 515 12.17 6.04 -35.18
N ASP A 516 12.98 5.70 -36.19
CA ASP A 516 14.36 6.19 -36.35
C ASP A 516 15.33 5.92 -35.17
N GLY A 517 14.95 5.08 -34.20
CA GLY A 517 15.74 4.78 -32.98
C GLY A 517 17.01 3.95 -33.16
N ALA A 518 17.38 3.61 -34.40
CA ALA A 518 18.50 2.72 -34.69
C ALA A 518 19.86 3.25 -34.18
N GLU A 519 20.07 4.58 -34.17
CA GLU A 519 21.30 5.17 -33.63
C GLU A 519 21.33 5.11 -32.10
N GLY A 520 20.22 5.45 -31.42
CA GLY A 520 20.09 5.27 -29.98
C GLY A 520 20.39 3.83 -29.55
N ILE A 521 19.81 2.83 -30.25
CA ILE A 521 20.10 1.41 -30.02
C ILE A 521 21.59 1.10 -30.19
N ARG A 522 22.25 1.64 -31.22
CA ARG A 522 23.70 1.44 -31.43
C ARG A 522 24.53 1.98 -30.29
N GLN A 523 24.20 3.17 -29.79
CA GLN A 523 24.95 3.78 -28.70
C GLN A 523 24.73 3.04 -27.38
N THR A 524 23.48 2.69 -27.05
CA THR A 524 23.14 1.93 -25.83
C THR A 524 23.77 0.53 -25.83
N SER A 525 23.52 -0.25 -26.88
CA SER A 525 24.04 -1.61 -27.02
C SER A 525 25.56 -1.61 -27.18
N GLY A 526 26.14 -0.64 -27.90
CA GLY A 526 27.58 -0.50 -28.04
C GLY A 526 28.28 -0.28 -26.71
N ALA A 527 27.75 0.59 -25.84
CA ALA A 527 28.29 0.82 -24.51
C ALA A 527 28.20 -0.44 -23.63
N ALA A 528 27.08 -1.18 -23.67
CA ALA A 528 26.92 -2.45 -22.96
C ALA A 528 27.94 -3.51 -23.44
N GLN A 529 28.12 -3.64 -24.76
CA GLN A 529 29.11 -4.57 -25.32
C GLN A 529 30.55 -4.21 -24.95
N LEU A 530 30.88 -2.92 -24.86
CA LEU A 530 32.19 -2.49 -24.36
C LEU A 530 32.40 -2.88 -22.90
N ALA A 531 31.37 -2.74 -22.05
CA ALA A 531 31.42 -3.17 -20.66
C ALA A 531 31.62 -4.69 -20.52
N GLN A 532 30.88 -5.48 -21.31
CA GLN A 532 31.00 -6.94 -21.35
C GLN A 532 32.37 -7.39 -21.85
N ALA A 533 32.87 -6.79 -22.93
CA ALA A 533 34.18 -7.10 -23.49
C ALA A 533 35.31 -6.79 -22.50
N SER A 534 35.19 -5.72 -21.72
CA SER A 534 36.15 -5.37 -20.66
C SER A 534 36.22 -6.46 -19.59
N VAL A 535 35.07 -6.94 -19.09
CA VAL A 535 35.01 -8.05 -18.11
C VAL A 535 35.60 -9.34 -18.70
N GLU A 536 35.26 -9.67 -19.95
CA GLU A 536 35.77 -10.86 -20.63
C GLU A 536 37.29 -10.82 -20.84
N GLU A 537 37.82 -9.66 -21.24
CA GLU A 537 39.25 -9.45 -21.43
C GLU A 537 40.02 -9.65 -20.12
N ILE A 538 39.50 -9.11 -19.01
CA ILE A 538 40.11 -9.26 -17.69
C ILE A 538 40.13 -10.73 -17.26
N ILE A 539 39.01 -11.47 -17.42
CA ILE A 539 38.97 -12.89 -17.09
C ILE A 539 40.01 -13.67 -17.90
N ARG A 540 40.13 -13.34 -19.19
CA ARG A 540 41.01 -14.07 -20.12
C ARG A 540 42.50 -13.74 -19.95
N THR A 541 42.83 -12.48 -19.68
CA THR A 541 44.22 -11.96 -19.78
C THR A 541 44.75 -11.34 -18.50
N GLY A 542 43.88 -10.98 -17.55
CA GLY A 542 44.23 -10.18 -16.38
C GLY A 542 44.42 -8.69 -16.66
N GLU A 543 44.43 -8.29 -17.94
CA GLU A 543 44.59 -6.92 -18.41
C GLU A 543 43.24 -6.31 -18.83
N MET A 544 43.21 -5.00 -19.03
CA MET A 544 42.01 -4.24 -19.40
C MET A 544 42.40 -3.11 -20.35
N SER A 545 41.88 -3.17 -21.58
CA SER A 545 42.10 -2.16 -22.62
C SER A 545 41.13 -0.97 -22.51
N VAL A 546 39.92 -1.21 -22.01
CA VAL A 546 38.85 -0.22 -21.85
C VAL A 546 38.38 -0.19 -20.40
N GLY A 547 38.55 0.96 -19.73
CA GLY A 547 38.13 1.13 -18.34
C GLY A 547 36.72 1.71 -18.18
N ALA A 548 36.22 1.71 -16.94
CA ALA A 548 34.93 2.31 -16.60
C ALA A 548 34.80 3.77 -17.07
N LYS A 549 35.86 4.58 -16.94
CA LYS A 549 35.88 5.97 -17.45
C LYS A 549 35.71 6.07 -18.96
N ASP A 550 36.27 5.12 -19.71
CA ASP A 550 36.15 5.12 -21.17
C ASP A 550 34.72 4.73 -21.58
N ILE A 551 34.12 3.74 -20.93
CA ILE A 551 32.71 3.36 -21.15
C ILE A 551 31.77 4.51 -20.75
N ARG A 552 32.03 5.18 -19.62
CA ARG A 552 31.22 6.30 -19.12
C ARG A 552 31.14 7.48 -20.10
N ARG A 553 32.12 7.67 -20.97
CA ARG A 553 32.09 8.71 -22.02
C ARG A 553 31.00 8.51 -23.06
N HIS A 554 30.45 7.29 -23.18
CA HIS A 554 29.36 6.98 -24.11
C HIS A 554 27.98 7.39 -23.58
N PHE A 555 27.83 7.55 -22.28
CA PHE A 555 26.53 7.87 -21.68
C PHE A 555 26.13 9.29 -22.08
N PRO A 556 24.84 9.54 -22.37
CA PRO A 556 24.32 10.87 -22.61
C PRO A 556 24.70 11.86 -21.50
N THR A 557 25.34 12.97 -21.89
CA THR A 557 25.65 14.09 -20.97
C THR A 557 25.05 15.40 -21.44
N MET A 558 24.53 15.43 -22.67
CA MET A 558 23.87 16.58 -23.28
C MET A 558 22.50 16.18 -23.82
N VAL A 559 21.52 17.07 -23.70
CA VAL A 559 20.19 16.98 -24.30
C VAL A 559 19.99 18.15 -25.24
N ARG A 560 19.37 17.91 -26.40
CA ARG A 560 18.98 18.96 -27.33
C ARG A 560 17.66 19.58 -26.87
N THR A 561 17.69 20.89 -26.64
CA THR A 561 16.53 21.69 -26.26
C THR A 561 15.56 21.89 -27.43
N GLU A 562 14.36 22.41 -27.16
CA GLU A 562 13.39 22.81 -28.19
C GLU A 562 13.95 23.87 -29.14
N ALA A 563 14.86 24.72 -28.66
CA ALA A 563 15.54 25.72 -29.47
C ALA A 563 16.57 25.11 -30.44
N GLY A 564 16.90 23.82 -30.27
CA GLY A 564 17.87 23.09 -31.07
C GLY A 564 19.29 23.07 -30.51
N ASP A 565 19.55 23.81 -29.42
CA ASP A 565 20.85 23.86 -28.76
C ASP A 565 21.09 22.64 -27.87
N LEU A 566 22.34 22.19 -27.77
CA LEU A 566 22.76 21.17 -26.81
C LEU A 566 23.04 21.79 -25.44
N GLU A 567 22.42 21.24 -24.40
CA GLU A 567 22.57 21.66 -23.01
C GLU A 567 22.97 20.47 -22.13
N PRO A 568 23.82 20.64 -21.09
CA PRO A 568 24.11 19.57 -20.14
C PRO A 568 22.83 19.01 -19.51
N VAL A 569 22.73 17.69 -19.34
CA VAL A 569 21.54 17.02 -18.76
C VAL A 569 21.15 17.64 -17.41
N ALA A 570 22.12 18.05 -16.59
CA ALA A 570 21.87 18.72 -15.31
C ALA A 570 21.12 20.05 -15.48
N ALA A 571 21.60 20.90 -16.39
CA ALA A 571 21.03 22.22 -16.64
C ALA A 571 19.66 22.09 -17.32
N TRP A 572 19.54 21.18 -18.30
CA TRP A 572 18.28 20.81 -18.92
C TRP A 572 17.25 20.36 -17.88
N ASN A 573 17.62 19.50 -16.94
CA ASN A 573 16.73 19.09 -15.86
C ASN A 573 16.25 20.30 -15.05
N THR A 574 17.16 21.16 -14.56
CA THR A 574 16.79 22.33 -13.74
C THR A 574 15.90 23.35 -14.44
N GLY A 575 16.00 23.48 -15.76
CA GLY A 575 15.23 24.43 -16.57
C GLY A 575 13.78 24.01 -16.88
N ARG A 576 13.32 22.85 -16.38
CA ARG A 576 12.06 22.22 -16.80
C ARG A 576 10.88 22.37 -15.85
N ARG A 577 11.04 23.09 -14.74
CA ARG A 577 10.02 23.21 -13.71
C ARG A 577 8.66 23.66 -14.27
N GLU A 578 8.61 24.74 -15.03
CA GLU A 578 7.38 25.27 -15.64
C GLU A 578 6.73 24.24 -16.58
N PHE A 579 7.53 23.55 -17.39
CA PHE A 579 7.03 22.48 -18.26
C PHE A 579 6.32 21.38 -17.47
N PHE A 580 6.91 20.92 -16.35
CA PHE A 580 6.30 19.89 -15.51
C PHE A 580 5.01 20.38 -14.85
N GLU A 581 5.01 21.58 -14.28
CA GLU A 581 3.82 22.15 -13.64
C GLU A 581 2.66 22.30 -14.63
N GLU A 582 2.92 22.80 -15.84
CA GLU A 582 1.88 23.08 -16.85
C GLU A 582 1.41 21.83 -17.62
N ASN A 583 2.32 20.90 -17.95
CA ASN A 583 2.03 19.82 -18.91
C ASN A 583 1.93 18.44 -18.26
N ILE A 584 2.60 18.22 -17.13
CA ILE A 584 2.63 16.91 -16.48
C ILE A 584 1.74 16.92 -15.22
N PHE A 585 2.02 17.81 -14.26
CA PHE A 585 1.27 17.87 -13.00
C PHE A 585 -0.17 18.34 -13.21
N SER A 586 -0.38 19.38 -14.02
CA SER A 586 -1.74 19.90 -14.30
C SER A 586 -2.58 18.95 -15.16
N ALA A 587 -2.00 18.28 -16.15
CA ALA A 587 -2.71 17.29 -16.97
C ALA A 587 -3.16 16.06 -16.16
N PHE A 588 -2.47 15.79 -15.05
CA PHE A 588 -2.75 14.69 -14.14
C PHE A 588 -3.85 14.99 -13.12
N LEU A 589 -4.17 16.27 -12.87
CA LEU A 589 -5.09 16.69 -11.82
C LEU A 589 -6.43 15.91 -11.81
N PRO A 590 -7.09 15.63 -12.96
CA PRO A 590 -8.32 14.83 -12.98
C PRO A 590 -8.10 13.35 -12.63
N ALA A 591 -6.97 12.76 -13.01
CA ALA A 591 -6.62 11.38 -12.70
C ALA A 591 -6.23 11.24 -11.21
N LEU A 592 -5.52 12.22 -10.66
CA LEU A 592 -5.25 12.31 -9.22
C LEU A 592 -6.57 12.37 -8.44
N GLN A 593 -7.49 13.24 -8.83
CA GLN A 593 -8.82 13.34 -8.21
C GLN A 593 -9.60 12.00 -8.25
N ASN A 594 -9.54 11.25 -9.36
CA ASN A 594 -10.20 9.94 -9.48
C ASN A 594 -9.52 8.82 -8.67
N ILE A 595 -8.19 8.85 -8.54
CA ILE A 595 -7.42 7.94 -7.66
C ILE A 595 -7.74 8.23 -6.19
N LEU A 596 -7.90 9.52 -5.84
CA LEU A 596 -8.19 10.00 -4.49
C LEU A 596 -9.59 9.66 -3.99
N VAL A 597 -10.62 9.68 -4.86
CA VAL A 597 -11.97 9.21 -4.47
C VAL A 597 -11.97 7.72 -4.10
N ARG A 598 -10.94 6.96 -4.50
CA ARG A 598 -10.79 5.52 -4.21
C ARG A 598 -9.84 5.20 -3.06
N LEU A 599 -9.02 6.14 -2.60
CA LEU A 599 -7.88 5.85 -1.73
C LEU A 599 -7.66 7.00 -0.73
N PHE A 600 -8.24 6.88 0.46
CA PHE A 600 -7.69 7.61 1.60
C PHE A 600 -6.45 6.85 2.09
N SER A 601 -5.36 7.18 1.40
CA SER A 601 -3.94 6.97 1.70
C SER A 601 -3.29 5.62 1.37
N PRO A 602 -2.48 5.57 0.30
CA PRO A 602 -1.44 4.57 0.17
C PRO A 602 -0.07 5.25 0.30
N ARG A 603 0.68 4.84 1.33
CA ARG A 603 2.15 4.95 1.36
C ARG A 603 2.71 3.68 0.75
N LEU A 604 3.92 3.69 0.17
CA LEU A 604 4.61 2.53 -0.41
C LEU A 604 4.98 1.37 0.53
N GLY A 605 4.46 1.32 1.75
CA GLY A 605 4.80 0.29 2.73
C GLY A 605 6.13 0.62 3.43
N VAL A 606 7.02 -0.36 3.57
CA VAL A 606 8.30 -0.21 4.28
C VAL A 606 9.39 0.23 3.30
N VAL A 607 9.64 1.53 3.26
CA VAL A 607 10.70 2.19 2.49
C VAL A 607 12.06 2.16 3.20
N SER A 608 12.10 1.99 4.51
CA SER A 608 13.37 1.82 5.22
C SER A 608 13.17 1.11 6.54
N GLN A 609 14.16 0.31 6.92
CA GLN A 609 14.24 -0.28 8.26
C GLN A 609 14.32 0.77 9.39
N ASP A 610 14.58 2.05 9.07
CA ASP A 610 14.64 3.15 10.04
C ASP A 610 13.30 3.89 10.21
N GLN A 611 12.24 3.49 9.51
CA GLN A 611 10.93 4.13 9.69
C GLN A 611 10.39 3.87 11.09
N ASP A 612 9.98 4.93 11.78
CA ASP A 612 9.39 4.81 13.12
C ASP A 612 8.05 4.06 13.09
N LEU A 613 7.29 4.25 12.01
CA LEU A 613 5.96 3.70 11.82
C LEU A 613 5.72 3.45 10.32
N ALA A 614 5.49 2.20 9.93
CA ALA A 614 5.20 1.84 8.54
C ALA A 614 4.20 0.68 8.47
N GLU A 615 3.20 0.81 7.59
CA GLU A 615 2.32 -0.32 7.28
C GLU A 615 3.12 -1.38 6.54
N VAL A 616 3.09 -2.61 7.04
CA VAL A 616 3.75 -3.77 6.42
C VAL A 616 2.79 -4.48 5.47
N TRP A 617 1.55 -4.66 5.91
CA TRP A 617 0.46 -5.16 5.08
C TRP A 617 -0.89 -4.70 5.65
N GLY A 618 -1.88 -4.61 4.76
CA GLY A 618 -3.30 -4.47 5.07
C GLY A 618 -4.08 -5.55 4.31
N GLN A 619 -4.95 -6.26 4.99
CA GLN A 619 -5.72 -7.38 4.45
C GLN A 619 -7.21 -7.15 4.64
N GLU A 620 -7.97 -7.14 3.54
CA GLU A 620 -9.43 -7.22 3.58
C GLU A 620 -9.87 -8.59 4.08
N LEU A 621 -10.74 -8.61 5.09
CA LEU A 621 -11.36 -9.82 5.61
C LEU A 621 -12.67 -10.06 4.86
N HIS A 622 -12.67 -11.06 3.98
CA HIS A 622 -13.84 -11.39 3.16
C HIS A 622 -15.10 -11.59 4.01
N ARG A 623 -16.18 -10.86 3.69
CA ARG A 623 -17.48 -10.78 4.43
C ARG A 623 -17.44 -10.07 5.77
N ALA A 624 -16.34 -9.42 6.13
CA ALA A 624 -16.35 -8.51 7.27
C ALA A 624 -17.17 -7.24 6.96
N ASP A 625 -17.30 -6.85 5.68
CA ASP A 625 -17.85 -5.56 5.26
C ASP A 625 -17.14 -4.40 6.00
N ASP A 626 -17.73 -3.21 6.11
CA ASP A 626 -17.11 -2.07 6.81
C ASP A 626 -17.23 -2.14 8.34
N ARG A 627 -17.27 -3.35 8.93
CA ARG A 627 -17.55 -3.56 10.36
C ARG A 627 -16.28 -3.50 11.22
N PRO A 628 -16.41 -3.18 12.52
CA PRO A 628 -15.28 -3.25 13.46
C PRO A 628 -14.63 -4.62 13.45
N VAL A 629 -13.30 -4.62 13.46
CA VAL A 629 -12.47 -5.82 13.51
C VAL A 629 -11.78 -5.86 14.86
N ASP A 630 -11.94 -6.97 15.58
CA ASP A 630 -11.18 -7.26 16.79
C ASP A 630 -9.99 -8.16 16.46
N VAL A 631 -8.80 -7.87 16.97
CA VAL A 631 -7.58 -8.65 16.69
C VAL A 631 -6.94 -9.18 17.97
N VAL A 632 -6.54 -10.45 17.94
CA VAL A 632 -5.85 -11.13 19.05
C VAL A 632 -4.66 -11.91 18.50
N GLU A 633 -3.51 -11.76 19.15
CA GLU A 633 -2.30 -12.53 18.84
C GLU A 633 -2.06 -13.53 19.98
N SER A 634 -1.71 -14.77 19.63
CA SER A 634 -1.36 -15.81 20.59
C SER A 634 -0.35 -16.78 20.00
N ALA A 635 0.83 -16.86 20.64
CA ALA A 635 1.91 -17.77 20.30
C ALA A 635 2.39 -17.68 18.83
N GLY A 636 2.50 -16.45 18.31
CA GLY A 636 2.95 -16.17 16.95
C GLY A 636 1.87 -16.39 15.89
N ARG A 637 0.60 -16.49 16.28
CA ARG A 637 -0.55 -16.64 15.38
C ARG A 637 -1.52 -15.48 15.58
N LEU A 638 -2.08 -14.97 14.50
CA LEU A 638 -2.96 -13.81 14.51
C LEU A 638 -4.39 -14.23 14.16
N PHE A 639 -5.33 -13.78 14.97
CA PHE A 639 -6.76 -14.02 14.78
C PHE A 639 -7.50 -12.69 14.68
N ALA A 640 -8.51 -12.65 13.81
CA ALA A 640 -9.38 -11.50 13.66
C ALA A 640 -10.85 -11.92 13.74
N GLY A 641 -11.69 -11.07 14.32
CA GLY A 641 -13.12 -11.27 14.48
C GLY A 641 -13.88 -10.12 13.87
N ALA A 642 -14.77 -10.39 12.91
CA ALA A 642 -15.59 -9.36 12.28
C ALA A 642 -16.88 -9.95 11.71
N ASN A 643 -18.00 -9.23 11.85
CA ASN A 643 -19.28 -9.56 11.21
C ASN A 643 -19.71 -11.04 11.36
N GLY A 644 -19.52 -11.62 12.55
CA GLY A 644 -19.89 -13.01 12.82
C GLY A 644 -18.98 -14.04 12.15
N HIS A 645 -17.77 -13.65 11.79
CA HIS A 645 -16.70 -14.51 11.29
C HIS A 645 -15.48 -14.41 12.20
N ALA A 646 -14.75 -15.52 12.31
CA ALA A 646 -13.43 -15.59 12.88
C ALA A 646 -12.44 -15.98 11.77
N TYR A 647 -11.29 -15.33 11.75
CA TYR A 647 -10.25 -15.51 10.75
C TYR A 647 -8.92 -15.87 11.43
N GLU A 648 -8.15 -16.75 10.80
CA GLU A 648 -6.74 -16.91 11.07
C GLU A 648 -5.96 -16.24 9.95
N ILE A 649 -5.01 -15.39 10.34
CA ILE A 649 -4.21 -14.57 9.44
C ILE A 649 -2.76 -14.96 9.64
N GLU A 650 -2.04 -15.21 8.54
CA GLU A 650 -0.60 -15.41 8.56
C GLU A 650 0.07 -14.08 8.96
N PRO A 651 0.70 -13.96 10.15
CA PRO A 651 1.12 -12.65 10.63
C PRO A 651 2.24 -12.01 9.81
N THR A 652 2.98 -12.80 9.03
CA THR A 652 4.04 -12.31 8.14
C THR A 652 3.51 -11.78 6.82
N LYS A 653 2.55 -12.48 6.21
CA LYS A 653 2.03 -12.15 4.88
C LYS A 653 0.73 -11.37 4.92
N GLY A 654 -0.05 -11.43 5.99
CA GLY A 654 -1.41 -10.88 6.02
C GLY A 654 -2.45 -11.76 5.31
N SER A 655 -2.03 -12.76 4.53
CA SER A 655 -2.95 -13.68 3.86
C SER A 655 -3.84 -14.42 4.86
N VAL A 656 -5.15 -14.46 4.58
CA VAL A 656 -6.12 -15.23 5.38
C VAL A 656 -5.90 -16.73 5.15
N GLN A 657 -5.46 -17.44 6.18
CA GLN A 657 -5.22 -18.89 6.13
C GLN A 657 -6.52 -19.68 6.30
N ALA A 658 -7.40 -19.21 7.20
CA ALA A 658 -8.70 -19.81 7.44
C ALA A 658 -9.74 -18.74 7.78
N GLY A 659 -10.97 -18.93 7.30
CA GLY A 659 -12.12 -18.08 7.64
C GLY A 659 -13.31 -18.93 8.02
N ARG A 660 -13.88 -18.68 9.19
CA ARG A 660 -15.02 -19.44 9.72
C ARG A 660 -16.16 -18.51 10.06
N ARG A 661 -17.32 -18.75 9.44
CA ARG A 661 -18.59 -18.15 9.88
C ARG A 661 -19.02 -18.80 11.18
N VAL A 662 -19.16 -18.01 12.24
CA VAL A 662 -19.64 -18.46 13.55
C VAL A 662 -21.11 -18.14 13.78
N ALA A 663 -21.64 -17.07 13.17
CA ALA A 663 -23.04 -16.67 13.32
C ALA A 663 -23.66 -16.14 12.01
N ASP A 664 -24.98 -16.29 11.87
CA ASP A 664 -25.77 -15.58 10.86
C ASP A 664 -26.40 -14.34 11.49
N LEU A 665 -25.94 -13.17 11.07
CA LEU A 665 -26.36 -11.90 11.66
C LEU A 665 -27.65 -11.34 11.03
N GLY A 666 -28.06 -11.82 9.84
CA GLY A 666 -29.19 -11.24 9.10
C GLY A 666 -29.03 -9.73 8.84
N LEU A 667 -30.14 -9.00 8.71
CA LEU A 667 -30.15 -7.55 8.45
C LEU A 667 -30.09 -6.66 9.71
N PHE A 668 -30.27 -7.23 10.90
CA PHE A 668 -30.45 -6.48 12.15
C PHE A 668 -29.64 -7.13 13.29
N GLY A 669 -28.87 -6.33 14.05
CA GLY A 669 -28.10 -6.77 15.22
C GLY A 669 -26.73 -6.10 15.32
N SER A 670 -26.01 -6.31 16.42
CA SER A 670 -24.61 -5.89 16.52
C SER A 670 -23.73 -6.82 15.68
N HIS A 671 -22.89 -6.22 14.85
CA HIS A 671 -21.92 -6.91 14.00
C HIS A 671 -20.52 -7.00 14.64
N ALA A 672 -20.37 -6.47 15.85
CA ALA A 672 -19.12 -6.57 16.60
C ALA A 672 -18.88 -8.02 17.03
N THR A 673 -17.68 -8.52 16.73
CA THR A 673 -17.24 -9.87 17.05
C THR A 673 -16.03 -9.75 17.95
N ARG A 674 -16.18 -10.08 19.24
CA ARG A 674 -15.11 -9.96 20.24
C ARG A 674 -14.36 -11.27 20.39
N LEU A 675 -13.05 -11.19 20.56
CA LEU A 675 -12.16 -12.34 20.66
C LEU A 675 -11.44 -12.40 22.01
N ALA A 676 -11.27 -13.61 22.52
CA ALA A 676 -10.32 -13.93 23.59
C ALA A 676 -9.75 -15.33 23.37
N THR A 677 -8.63 -15.67 24.01
CA THR A 677 -8.02 -16.99 23.87
C THR A 677 -7.32 -17.43 25.14
N ASP A 678 -7.39 -18.74 25.43
CA ASP A 678 -6.59 -19.39 26.49
C ASP A 678 -5.28 -20.01 25.95
N GLY A 679 -4.99 -19.81 24.67
CA GLY A 679 -3.85 -20.42 23.96
C GLY A 679 -4.15 -21.77 23.30
N SER A 680 -5.31 -22.37 23.56
CA SER A 680 -5.78 -23.63 22.95
C SER A 680 -7.14 -23.51 22.26
N THR A 681 -7.98 -22.58 22.73
CA THR A 681 -9.34 -22.33 22.26
C THR A 681 -9.50 -20.83 21.99
N LEU A 682 -10.01 -20.50 20.80
CA LEU A 682 -10.45 -19.15 20.46
C LEU A 682 -11.91 -18.98 20.89
N PHE A 683 -12.15 -18.06 21.81
CA PHE A 683 -13.49 -17.69 22.26
C PHE A 683 -14.01 -16.53 21.44
N VAL A 684 -15.20 -16.70 20.84
CA VAL A 684 -15.79 -15.73 19.92
C VAL A 684 -17.17 -15.31 20.44
N GLY A 685 -17.26 -14.05 20.88
CA GLY A 685 -18.49 -13.45 21.38
C GLY A 685 -19.16 -12.62 20.28
N VAL A 686 -20.37 -13.01 19.88
CA VAL A 686 -21.10 -12.30 18.84
C VAL A 686 -22.60 -12.51 19.00
N HIS A 687 -23.38 -11.43 18.86
CA HIS A 687 -24.83 -11.49 18.71
C HIS A 687 -25.57 -12.26 19.82
N GLY A 688 -25.18 -12.06 21.08
CA GLY A 688 -25.74 -12.78 22.23
C GLY A 688 -25.35 -14.27 22.28
N ARG A 689 -24.33 -14.69 21.55
CA ARG A 689 -23.77 -16.05 21.56
C ARG A 689 -22.28 -16.01 21.88
N LEU A 690 -21.81 -17.10 22.46
CA LEU A 690 -20.42 -17.38 22.70
C LEU A 690 -20.05 -18.70 22.04
N HIS A 691 -18.94 -18.72 21.30
CA HIS A 691 -18.44 -19.91 20.62
C HIS A 691 -17.04 -20.24 21.13
N GLY A 692 -16.74 -21.53 21.28
CA GLY A 692 -15.38 -22.02 21.46
C GLY A 692 -14.91 -22.71 20.19
N LEU A 693 -13.86 -22.19 19.56
CA LEU A 693 -13.23 -22.78 18.38
C LEU A 693 -11.87 -23.35 18.75
N THR A 694 -11.50 -24.50 18.21
CA THR A 694 -10.13 -25.02 18.35
C THR A 694 -9.17 -24.03 17.70
N LEU A 695 -8.16 -23.59 18.44
CA LEU A 695 -7.28 -22.52 17.95
C LEU A 695 -6.50 -22.96 16.71
N SER A 696 -6.15 -24.24 16.54
CA SER A 696 -5.31 -24.76 15.45
C SER A 696 -5.95 -24.76 14.06
N ASP A 697 -7.28 -24.83 13.96
CA ASP A 697 -7.99 -25.00 12.68
C ASP A 697 -9.35 -24.29 12.64
N LEU A 698 -9.67 -23.51 13.68
CA LEU A 698 -10.94 -22.82 13.88
C LEU A 698 -12.17 -23.76 13.84
N THR A 699 -12.00 -25.04 14.14
CA THR A 699 -13.11 -25.98 14.23
C THR A 699 -14.02 -25.65 15.42
N PRO A 700 -15.34 -25.51 15.23
CA PRO A 700 -16.26 -25.27 16.34
C PRO A 700 -16.28 -26.47 17.31
N ARG A 701 -15.98 -26.22 18.58
CA ARG A 701 -16.05 -27.21 19.66
C ARG A 701 -17.41 -27.15 20.35
N TRP A 702 -17.90 -25.93 20.61
CA TRP A 702 -19.16 -25.71 21.29
C TRP A 702 -19.73 -24.31 21.00
N GLU A 703 -21.03 -24.15 21.23
CA GLU A 703 -21.76 -22.89 21.16
C GLU A 703 -22.67 -22.77 22.37
N LEU A 704 -22.72 -21.58 22.97
CA LEU A 704 -23.62 -21.21 24.05
C LEU A 704 -24.41 -19.95 23.69
N SER A 705 -25.73 -20.04 23.73
CA SER A 705 -26.63 -18.89 23.60
C SER A 705 -26.80 -18.19 24.95
N LEU A 706 -26.54 -16.88 25.00
CA LEU A 706 -26.66 -16.03 26.18
C LEU A 706 -27.97 -15.21 26.21
N HIS A 707 -28.82 -15.33 25.17
CA HIS A 707 -30.06 -14.56 25.03
C HIS A 707 -30.95 -14.63 26.28
N GLY A 708 -31.51 -13.47 26.64
CA GLY A 708 -32.62 -13.39 27.58
C GLY A 708 -33.94 -13.89 26.94
N PRO A 709 -35.07 -13.79 27.65
CA PRO A 709 -36.39 -14.18 27.11
C PRO A 709 -36.85 -13.33 25.90
N ASN A 710 -36.12 -12.26 25.54
CA ASN A 710 -36.43 -11.42 24.39
C ASN A 710 -35.57 -11.81 23.18
N PRO A 711 -36.15 -12.41 22.12
CA PRO A 711 -35.43 -12.87 20.93
C PRO A 711 -34.91 -11.73 20.02
N VAL A 712 -35.21 -10.47 20.36
CA VAL A 712 -34.76 -9.27 19.62
C VAL A 712 -33.49 -8.65 20.23
N ASP A 713 -33.07 -9.09 21.43
CA ASP A 713 -31.85 -8.59 22.07
C ASP A 713 -30.61 -9.16 21.37
N ARG A 714 -29.93 -8.30 20.60
CA ARG A 714 -28.90 -8.66 19.63
C ARG A 714 -27.61 -7.85 19.82
N GLY A 715 -27.35 -7.43 21.06
CA GLY A 715 -26.18 -6.63 21.44
C GLY A 715 -24.84 -7.40 21.37
N PRO A 716 -23.71 -6.66 21.46
CA PRO A 716 -22.37 -7.24 21.48
C PRO A 716 -22.14 -8.06 22.75
N VAL A 717 -21.32 -9.11 22.63
CA VAL A 717 -20.89 -9.97 23.75
C VAL A 717 -19.43 -9.67 24.03
N ASN A 718 -19.14 -9.07 25.17
CA ASN A 718 -17.76 -8.92 25.63
C ASN A 718 -17.25 -10.29 26.07
N VAL A 719 -15.99 -10.62 25.75
CA VAL A 719 -15.36 -11.88 26.13
C VAL A 719 -14.06 -11.58 26.85
N LEU A 720 -13.89 -12.16 28.04
CA LEU A 720 -12.70 -12.00 28.85
C LEU A 720 -12.17 -13.36 29.28
N TRP A 721 -10.90 -13.61 28.99
CA TRP A 721 -10.12 -14.67 29.62
C TRP A 721 -9.18 -14.01 30.65
N ASP A 722 -9.37 -14.32 31.94
CA ASP A 722 -8.57 -13.72 33.02
C ASP A 722 -7.34 -14.56 33.41
N GLY A 723 -7.04 -15.62 32.65
CA GLY A 723 -5.99 -16.60 32.95
C GLY A 723 -6.52 -17.90 33.58
N HIS A 724 -7.72 -17.86 34.18
CA HIS A 724 -8.31 -19.02 34.86
C HIS A 724 -9.76 -19.30 34.44
N ARG A 725 -10.52 -18.25 34.10
CA ARG A 725 -11.95 -18.29 33.84
C ARG A 725 -12.29 -17.64 32.52
N LEU A 726 -13.32 -18.19 31.88
CA LEU A 726 -13.97 -17.58 30.73
C LEU A 726 -15.22 -16.82 31.19
N LEU A 727 -15.19 -15.50 31.01
CA LEU A 727 -16.28 -14.60 31.37
C LEU A 727 -16.86 -13.98 30.10
N ALA A 728 -18.18 -13.80 30.08
CA ALA A 728 -18.88 -13.07 29.03
C ALA A 728 -19.80 -11.99 29.61
N GLY A 729 -19.76 -10.80 29.03
CA GLY A 729 -20.58 -9.66 29.41
C GLY A 729 -21.63 -9.40 28.33
N TYR A 730 -22.91 -9.46 28.69
CA TYR A 730 -24.00 -9.28 27.73
C TYR A 730 -25.30 -8.80 28.39
N SER A 731 -25.89 -7.72 27.87
CA SER A 731 -27.22 -7.20 28.26
C SER A 731 -27.38 -7.04 29.78
N GLY A 732 -26.40 -6.37 30.41
CA GLY A 732 -26.40 -6.08 31.85
C GLY A 732 -26.22 -7.33 32.72
N ARG A 733 -25.58 -8.37 32.20
CA ARG A 733 -25.29 -9.61 32.90
C ARG A 733 -23.84 -10.01 32.68
N VAL A 734 -23.32 -10.72 33.68
CA VAL A 734 -22.02 -11.40 33.62
C VAL A 734 -22.27 -12.90 33.66
N TYR A 735 -21.65 -13.62 32.74
CA TYR A 735 -21.76 -15.07 32.60
C TYR A 735 -20.37 -15.66 32.82
N GLU A 736 -20.28 -16.73 33.61
CA GLU A 736 -19.08 -17.55 33.75
C GLU A 736 -19.33 -18.88 33.06
N ILE A 737 -18.41 -19.27 32.18
CA ILE A 737 -18.58 -20.38 31.25
C ILE A 737 -17.41 -21.35 31.44
N ASP A 738 -17.68 -22.64 31.35
CA ASP A 738 -16.63 -23.64 31.22
C ASP A 738 -15.90 -23.45 29.88
N PRO A 739 -14.58 -23.20 29.86
CA PRO A 739 -13.87 -22.97 28.59
C PRO A 739 -13.89 -24.19 27.65
N THR A 740 -14.16 -25.39 28.17
CA THR A 740 -14.10 -26.65 27.40
C THR A 740 -15.45 -27.13 26.88
N SER A 741 -16.57 -26.54 27.32
CA SER A 741 -17.92 -27.03 27.00
C SER A 741 -18.94 -25.88 26.95
N PRO A 742 -20.15 -26.05 26.37
CA PRO A 742 -21.18 -25.00 26.38
C PRO A 742 -21.86 -24.87 27.75
N THR A 743 -21.19 -25.30 28.84
CA THR A 743 -21.77 -25.31 30.18
C THR A 743 -21.65 -23.91 30.78
N LEU A 744 -22.80 -23.28 30.97
CA LEU A 744 -22.90 -22.07 31.77
C LEU A 744 -22.70 -22.45 33.25
N LEU A 745 -21.58 -22.03 33.84
CA LEU A 745 -21.29 -22.27 35.25
C LEU A 745 -22.14 -21.34 36.11
N HIS A 746 -22.08 -20.03 35.83
CA HIS A 746 -22.76 -19.02 36.63
C HIS A 746 -23.35 -17.89 35.77
N ARG A 747 -24.46 -17.31 36.23
CA ARG A 747 -25.15 -16.17 35.61
C ARG A 747 -25.49 -15.13 36.66
N HIS A 748 -24.94 -13.94 36.51
CA HIS A 748 -25.13 -12.83 37.43
C HIS A 748 -25.90 -11.71 36.74
N ARG A 749 -27.04 -11.33 37.34
CA ARG A 749 -27.82 -10.17 36.90
C ARG A 749 -27.38 -8.94 37.68
N LEU A 750 -27.08 -7.86 36.97
CA LEU A 750 -26.75 -6.57 37.57
C LEU A 750 -28.05 -5.81 37.88
N GLU A 751 -28.13 -5.14 39.04
CA GLU A 751 -29.40 -4.78 39.70
C GLU A 751 -30.16 -3.60 39.04
N HIS A 752 -29.57 -2.89 38.07
CA HIS A 752 -30.23 -1.79 37.36
C HIS A 752 -30.04 -1.88 35.83
N THR A 753 -30.99 -2.46 35.12
CA THR A 753 -31.11 -2.35 33.65
C THR A 753 -32.33 -1.50 33.28
N LEU A 754 -32.24 -0.18 33.48
CA LEU A 754 -33.11 0.79 32.80
C LEU A 754 -32.52 1.05 31.40
N GLY A 755 -32.60 0.06 30.53
CA GLY A 755 -32.04 0.16 29.18
C GLY A 755 -32.08 -1.18 28.49
N PHE A 756 -33.22 -1.51 27.87
CA PHE A 756 -33.30 -2.62 26.94
C PHE A 756 -32.55 -2.24 25.65
N GLY A 757 -31.67 -3.15 25.18
CA GLY A 757 -31.25 -3.28 23.79
C GLY A 757 -30.05 -2.43 23.35
N GLY A 758 -28.88 -3.06 23.23
CA GLY A 758 -27.82 -2.62 22.31
C GLY A 758 -26.40 -2.44 22.86
N HIS A 759 -26.22 -2.19 24.16
CA HIS A 759 -24.90 -1.83 24.71
C HIS A 759 -24.10 -3.03 25.24
N GLU A 760 -22.78 -2.97 25.07
CA GLU A 760 -21.82 -3.93 25.60
C GLU A 760 -21.75 -3.85 27.12
N THR A 761 -21.70 -5.01 27.80
CA THR A 761 -21.34 -5.06 29.23
C THR A 761 -19.84 -5.31 29.32
N THR A 762 -19.07 -4.28 29.64
CA THR A 762 -17.60 -4.35 29.68
C THR A 762 -17.15 -5.07 30.94
N LEU A 763 -16.05 -5.84 30.84
CA LEU A 763 -15.52 -6.63 31.95
C LEU A 763 -14.05 -6.32 32.20
N ALA A 764 -13.65 -6.32 33.46
CA ALA A 764 -12.27 -6.29 33.91
C ALA A 764 -12.12 -7.13 35.20
N GLY A 765 -10.91 -7.59 35.53
CA GLY A 765 -10.67 -8.35 36.76
C GLY A 765 -9.29 -8.97 36.85
N ASP A 766 -9.04 -9.66 37.96
CA ASP A 766 -7.76 -10.30 38.32
C ASP A 766 -7.88 -11.75 38.79
N GLY A 767 -9.03 -12.39 38.54
CA GLY A 767 -9.30 -13.75 39.01
C GLY A 767 -10.00 -13.80 40.37
N GLU A 768 -9.78 -12.82 41.25
CA GLU A 768 -10.47 -12.72 42.55
C GLU A 768 -11.73 -11.85 42.43
N MET A 769 -11.58 -10.69 41.81
CA MET A 769 -12.64 -9.74 41.56
C MET A 769 -13.01 -9.69 40.08
N VAL A 770 -14.30 -9.46 39.82
CA VAL A 770 -14.83 -9.16 38.50
C VAL A 770 -15.54 -7.83 38.59
N PHE A 771 -15.17 -6.91 37.71
CA PHE A 771 -15.76 -5.60 37.57
C PHE A 771 -16.54 -5.54 36.27
N ALA A 772 -17.76 -5.02 36.33
CA ALA A 772 -18.63 -4.93 35.18
C ALA A 772 -19.13 -3.50 34.98
N GLY A 773 -18.92 -2.97 33.77
CA GLY A 773 -19.50 -1.71 33.33
C GLY A 773 -20.80 -1.96 32.56
N THR A 774 -21.85 -1.22 32.92
CA THR A 774 -23.10 -1.14 32.15
C THR A 774 -23.46 0.33 31.98
N PRO A 775 -24.39 0.69 31.07
CA PRO A 775 -24.71 2.10 30.88
C PRO A 775 -25.03 2.85 32.19
N GLY A 776 -24.20 3.85 32.49
CA GLY A 776 -24.25 4.66 33.72
C GLY A 776 -23.88 3.97 35.04
N HIS A 777 -23.44 2.71 35.07
CA HIS A 777 -23.15 1.99 36.31
C HIS A 777 -21.88 1.12 36.25
N VAL A 778 -21.21 0.97 37.40
CA VAL A 778 -20.10 0.03 37.62
C VAL A 778 -20.45 -0.90 38.77
N TYR A 779 -20.12 -2.19 38.64
CA TYR A 779 -20.36 -3.18 39.68
C TYR A 779 -19.07 -3.94 39.99
N GLY A 780 -18.89 -4.28 41.27
CA GLY A 780 -17.84 -5.19 41.72
C GLY A 780 -18.45 -6.45 42.32
N MET A 781 -17.94 -7.60 41.90
CA MET A 781 -18.34 -8.90 42.43
C MET A 781 -17.13 -9.77 42.70
N THR A 782 -17.19 -10.54 43.77
CA THR A 782 -16.19 -11.58 44.00
C THR A 782 -16.48 -12.80 43.17
N SER A 783 -15.41 -13.40 42.65
CA SER A 783 -15.40 -14.72 42.04
C SER A 783 -16.07 -15.80 42.91
N ALA A 784 -15.84 -15.77 44.23
CA ALA A 784 -16.29 -16.83 45.14
C ALA A 784 -17.78 -16.74 45.58
N ASP A 785 -18.27 -15.54 45.92
CA ASP A 785 -19.55 -15.38 46.64
C ASP A 785 -20.77 -15.16 45.72
N ARG A 786 -20.54 -15.08 44.41
CA ARG A 786 -21.59 -15.18 43.36
C ARG A 786 -22.66 -14.08 43.40
N LYS A 787 -22.41 -12.95 44.07
CA LYS A 787 -23.27 -11.75 44.12
C LYS A 787 -22.45 -10.47 43.96
N ALA A 788 -23.06 -9.44 43.37
CA ALA A 788 -22.52 -8.09 43.39
C ALA A 788 -22.33 -7.65 44.85
N ARG A 789 -21.10 -7.32 45.24
CA ARG A 789 -20.79 -6.80 46.58
C ARG A 789 -21.22 -5.35 46.70
N TRP A 790 -21.11 -4.62 45.59
CA TRP A 790 -21.47 -3.22 45.49
C TRP A 790 -21.83 -2.87 44.05
N GLY A 791 -22.57 -1.78 43.88
CA GLY A 791 -22.90 -1.17 42.59
C GLY A 791 -22.88 0.34 42.72
N VAL A 792 -22.22 1.01 41.78
CA VAL A 792 -22.07 2.46 41.73
C VAL A 792 -22.89 3.00 40.57
N ASP A 793 -23.79 3.92 40.90
CA ASP A 793 -24.56 4.69 39.93
C ASP A 793 -23.77 5.95 39.59
N LEU A 794 -23.06 5.92 38.45
CA LEU A 794 -22.21 7.04 38.02
C LEU A 794 -23.04 8.30 37.76
N THR A 795 -24.34 8.17 37.44
CA THR A 795 -25.21 9.33 37.17
C THR A 795 -25.44 10.22 38.38
N LYS A 796 -25.27 9.68 39.60
CA LYS A 796 -25.39 10.42 40.86
C LYS A 796 -24.11 11.15 41.25
N VAL A 797 -23.01 10.86 40.56
CA VAL A 797 -21.68 11.39 40.84
C VAL A 797 -21.06 12.03 39.59
N GLY A 798 -21.87 12.55 38.67
CA GLY A 798 -21.40 13.34 37.51
C GLY A 798 -21.55 12.67 36.14
N GLY A 799 -21.93 11.39 36.08
CA GLY A 799 -22.20 10.68 34.83
C GLY A 799 -23.52 11.05 34.16
N ARG A 800 -23.67 10.73 32.87
CA ARG A 800 -24.93 10.90 32.13
C ARG A 800 -25.68 9.57 32.00
N PRO A 801 -27.03 9.56 32.13
CA PRO A 801 -27.81 8.34 31.99
C PRO A 801 -27.62 7.70 30.61
N SER A 802 -27.66 6.37 30.55
CA SER A 802 -27.64 5.58 29.31
C SER A 802 -26.33 5.67 28.49
N ARG A 803 -25.26 6.25 29.03
CA ARG A 803 -23.96 6.31 28.33
C ARG A 803 -23.11 5.06 28.58
N PRO A 804 -22.36 4.56 27.58
CA PRO A 804 -21.46 3.42 27.77
C PRO A 804 -20.46 3.66 28.91
N VAL A 805 -20.09 2.57 29.59
CA VAL A 805 -19.10 2.59 30.67
C VAL A 805 -18.02 1.58 30.32
N SER A 806 -16.79 2.06 30.27
CA SER A 806 -15.60 1.22 30.15
C SER A 806 -14.98 1.02 31.52
N VAL A 807 -14.56 -0.20 31.83
CA VAL A 807 -13.86 -0.54 33.07
C VAL A 807 -12.46 -1.05 32.74
N LEU A 808 -11.47 -0.65 33.53
CA LEU A 808 -10.08 -1.08 33.43
C LEU A 808 -9.57 -1.48 34.81
N TRP A 809 -8.97 -2.66 34.88
CA TRP A 809 -8.26 -3.13 36.05
C TRP A 809 -6.75 -3.14 35.76
N HIS A 810 -5.97 -2.45 36.59
CA HIS A 810 -4.51 -2.42 36.46
C HIS A 810 -3.86 -2.17 37.83
N ASP A 811 -2.89 -3.01 38.20
CA ASP A 811 -2.08 -2.87 39.42
C ASP A 811 -2.90 -2.56 40.71
N GLY A 812 -4.02 -3.27 40.89
CA GLY A 812 -4.86 -3.13 42.09
C GLY A 812 -5.80 -1.93 42.08
N ARG A 813 -5.83 -1.14 41.00
CA ARG A 813 -6.73 0.00 40.83
C ARG A 813 -7.83 -0.32 39.82
N LEU A 814 -9.06 0.08 40.16
CA LEU A 814 -10.21 0.00 39.27
C LEU A 814 -10.52 1.40 38.74
N LEU A 815 -10.35 1.57 37.43
CA LEU A 815 -10.68 2.79 36.73
C LEU A 815 -11.94 2.58 35.89
N ALA A 816 -12.80 3.59 35.82
CA ALA A 816 -13.95 3.60 34.94
C ALA A 816 -14.01 4.88 34.12
N GLY A 817 -14.52 4.79 32.89
CA GLY A 817 -14.68 5.91 31.98
C GLY A 817 -16.08 5.96 31.41
N SER A 818 -16.72 7.12 31.45
CA SER A 818 -18.03 7.34 30.82
C SER A 818 -18.26 8.80 30.47
N ALA A 819 -18.67 9.08 29.22
CA ALA A 819 -19.09 10.40 28.76
C ALA A 819 -18.10 11.53 29.12
N GLY A 820 -16.82 11.34 28.83
CA GLY A 820 -15.77 12.32 29.11
C GLY A 820 -15.37 12.44 30.58
N HIS A 821 -15.84 11.56 31.46
CA HIS A 821 -15.49 11.52 32.87
C HIS A 821 -14.69 10.26 33.20
N LEU A 822 -13.65 10.43 34.01
CA LEU A 822 -12.80 9.37 34.54
C LEU A 822 -13.02 9.22 36.04
N TYR A 823 -13.12 7.97 36.50
CA TYR A 823 -13.41 7.62 37.88
C TYR A 823 -12.34 6.66 38.41
N ASP A 824 -11.86 6.93 39.63
CA ASP A 824 -11.09 5.99 40.46
C ASP A 824 -12.04 5.38 41.48
N ILE A 825 -12.20 4.07 41.47
CA ILE A 825 -13.20 3.37 42.28
C ILE A 825 -12.47 2.40 43.20
N ASP A 826 -12.75 2.49 44.50
CA ASP A 826 -12.28 1.51 45.47
C ASP A 826 -12.85 0.13 45.10
N PRO A 827 -12.00 -0.86 44.77
CA PRO A 827 -12.48 -2.13 44.25
C PRO A 827 -13.22 -2.98 45.29
N THR A 828 -13.02 -2.71 46.58
CA THR A 828 -13.62 -3.50 47.66
C THR A 828 -14.99 -2.97 48.05
N THR A 829 -15.16 -1.65 48.06
CA THR A 829 -16.33 -0.96 48.59
C THR A 829 -17.20 -0.31 47.52
N GLY A 830 -16.65 -0.04 46.33
CA GLY A 830 -17.31 0.74 45.29
C GLY A 830 -17.34 2.25 45.58
N ALA A 831 -16.64 2.74 46.59
CA ALA A 831 -16.54 4.17 46.83
C ALA A 831 -15.76 4.83 45.67
N VAL A 832 -16.33 5.88 45.06
CA VAL A 832 -15.58 6.71 44.10
C VAL A 832 -14.56 7.53 44.89
N LEU A 833 -13.28 7.17 44.75
CA LEU A 833 -12.16 7.83 45.42
C LEU A 833 -11.86 9.17 44.75
N HIS A 834 -11.84 9.17 43.42
CA HIS A 834 -11.57 10.35 42.60
C HIS A 834 -12.49 10.41 41.38
N LEU A 835 -12.82 11.63 40.96
CA LEU A 835 -13.58 11.94 39.76
C LEU A 835 -12.92 13.11 39.05
N LEU A 836 -12.64 12.92 37.76
CA LEU A 836 -12.12 13.96 36.89
C LEU A 836 -12.97 14.09 35.63
N ALA A 837 -13.50 15.30 35.38
CA ALA A 837 -14.13 15.65 34.11
C ALA A 837 -13.04 16.06 33.11
N LEU A 838 -12.93 15.32 32.00
CA LEU A 838 -11.95 15.57 30.94
C LEU A 838 -12.52 16.45 29.82
N THR A 839 -13.81 16.29 29.51
CA THR A 839 -14.55 17.10 28.54
C THR A 839 -16.06 17.04 28.77
N ASP A 840 -16.75 18.15 28.54
CA ASP A 840 -18.21 18.23 28.58
C ASP A 840 -18.88 17.89 27.23
N ASN A 841 -18.07 17.82 26.17
CA ASN A 841 -18.48 17.64 24.77
C ASN A 841 -18.24 16.22 24.26
N ALA A 842 -18.45 15.21 25.11
CA ALA A 842 -18.40 13.82 24.70
C ALA A 842 -19.72 13.37 24.04
N GLY A 843 -19.62 12.82 22.84
CA GLY A 843 -20.63 12.06 22.11
C GLY A 843 -20.95 10.71 22.75
N ASP A 844 -21.59 9.84 21.98
CA ASP A 844 -22.13 8.56 22.48
C ASP A 844 -21.10 7.41 22.46
N HIS A 845 -19.87 7.67 22.01
CA HIS A 845 -18.82 6.66 21.94
C HIS A 845 -18.33 6.18 23.32
N PRO A 846 -17.99 4.89 23.45
CA PRO A 846 -17.34 4.39 24.66
C PRO A 846 -15.95 5.01 24.81
N MET A 847 -15.58 5.32 26.05
CA MET A 847 -14.21 5.76 26.35
C MET A 847 -13.24 4.59 26.20
N SER A 848 -12.06 4.83 25.64
CA SER A 848 -10.95 3.88 25.65
C SER A 848 -9.98 4.23 26.78
N LEU A 849 -9.59 3.23 27.57
CA LEU A 849 -8.72 3.40 28.74
C LEU A 849 -7.51 2.48 28.63
N SER A 850 -6.33 3.00 28.92
CA SER A 850 -5.10 2.22 29.02
C SER A 850 -4.21 2.79 30.12
N SER A 851 -3.72 1.96 31.03
CA SER A 851 -2.93 2.41 32.18
C SER A 851 -1.54 1.80 32.18
N GLY A 852 -0.58 2.59 32.65
CA GLY A 852 0.70 2.12 33.17
C GLY A 852 0.73 2.27 34.70
N ALA A 853 1.92 2.13 35.29
CA ALA A 853 2.07 2.12 36.74
C ALA A 853 1.66 3.43 37.45
N SER A 854 1.88 4.59 36.81
CA SER A 854 1.65 5.92 37.43
C SER A 854 0.75 6.85 36.62
N THR A 855 0.32 6.43 35.43
CA THR A 855 -0.47 7.25 34.50
C THR A 855 -1.55 6.39 33.88
N VAL A 856 -2.74 6.96 33.76
CA VAL A 856 -3.80 6.45 32.89
C VAL A 856 -3.98 7.36 31.67
N ILE A 857 -4.09 6.73 30.50
CA ILE A 857 -4.52 7.36 29.27
C ILE A 857 -5.99 7.08 29.10
N ALA A 858 -6.78 8.15 28.98
CA ALA A 858 -8.20 8.09 28.69
C ALA A 858 -8.46 8.79 27.36
N ALA A 859 -9.27 8.19 26.50
CA ALA A 859 -9.61 8.77 25.22
C ALA A 859 -11.10 8.63 24.90
N VAL A 860 -11.64 9.64 24.24
CA VAL A 860 -13.03 9.70 23.80
C VAL A 860 -13.13 10.69 22.64
N ASP A 861 -13.86 10.35 21.58
CA ASP A 861 -14.21 11.29 20.51
C ASP A 861 -13.01 12.04 19.92
N GLY A 862 -11.99 11.30 19.47
CA GLY A 862 -10.73 11.87 18.94
C GLY A 862 -9.77 12.47 19.96
N ARG A 863 -10.22 12.70 21.20
CA ARG A 863 -9.44 13.36 22.24
C ARG A 863 -8.75 12.36 23.14
N VAL A 864 -7.49 12.62 23.44
CA VAL A 864 -6.65 11.77 24.28
C VAL A 864 -6.12 12.59 25.45
N TYR A 865 -6.24 12.04 26.65
CA TYR A 865 -5.88 12.67 27.91
C TYR A 865 -4.92 11.76 28.67
N ALA A 866 -3.88 12.33 29.27
CA ALA A 866 -3.10 11.64 30.29
C ALA A 866 -3.37 12.21 31.66
N VAL A 867 -3.68 11.32 32.62
CA VAL A 867 -3.94 11.66 34.01
C VAL A 867 -2.94 10.92 34.88
N ASP A 868 -2.30 11.63 35.80
CA ASP A 868 -1.39 11.01 36.77
C ASP A 868 -2.22 10.37 37.88
N LEU A 869 -1.95 9.10 38.19
CA LEU A 869 -2.78 8.33 39.13
C LEU A 869 -2.70 8.83 40.57
N ASP A 870 -1.69 9.65 40.87
CA ASP A 870 -1.47 10.28 42.17
C ASP A 870 -1.87 11.77 42.18
N ASP A 871 -2.27 12.35 41.04
CA ASP A 871 -2.75 13.73 40.92
C ASP A 871 -3.96 13.83 39.97
N TRP A 872 -5.14 13.93 40.59
CA TRP A 872 -6.43 14.04 39.90
C TRP A 872 -6.92 15.49 39.75
N SER A 873 -6.05 16.49 39.95
CA SER A 873 -6.41 17.90 39.80
C SER A 873 -6.73 18.30 38.35
N GLY A 874 -6.23 17.53 37.38
CA GLY A 874 -6.46 17.73 35.96
C GLY A 874 -5.73 16.68 35.10
N ALA A 875 -5.98 16.72 33.79
CA ALA A 875 -5.12 16.00 32.86
C ALA A 875 -3.75 16.69 32.78
N ARG A 876 -2.66 15.93 32.92
CA ARG A 876 -1.29 16.41 32.75
C ARG A 876 -1.10 17.03 31.36
N TRP A 877 -1.68 16.40 30.35
CA TRP A 877 -1.78 16.90 28.98
C TRP A 877 -3.00 16.30 28.30
N TRP A 878 -3.45 16.95 27.24
CA TRP A 878 -4.45 16.41 26.33
C TRP A 878 -4.16 16.84 24.89
N VAL A 879 -4.65 16.08 23.92
CA VAL A 879 -4.53 16.37 22.49
C VAL A 879 -5.82 15.99 21.77
N ASP A 880 -6.21 16.82 20.81
CA ASP A 880 -7.29 16.54 19.85
C ASP A 880 -6.67 16.04 18.55
N LEU A 881 -6.98 14.80 18.16
CA LEU A 881 -6.42 14.18 16.96
C LEU A 881 -7.28 14.39 15.72
N ASP A 882 -8.51 14.87 15.86
CA ASP A 882 -9.47 14.91 14.75
C ASP A 882 -9.43 16.23 13.95
N HIS A 883 -8.64 17.22 14.39
CA HIS A 883 -8.19 18.44 13.68
C HIS A 883 -9.23 19.32 12.95
N ASP A 884 -10.49 18.93 12.80
CA ASP A 884 -11.55 19.69 12.13
C ASP A 884 -12.78 19.85 13.04
N GLU A 885 -13.10 21.09 13.42
CA GLU A 885 -14.24 21.41 14.28
C GLU A 885 -15.61 21.15 13.60
N ASP A 886 -15.59 20.99 12.26
CA ASP A 886 -16.77 20.78 11.42
C ASP A 886 -17.12 19.28 11.19
N GLU A 887 -16.28 18.32 11.61
CA GLU A 887 -16.54 16.86 11.50
C GLU A 887 -17.16 16.28 12.79
N GLU A 888 -18.04 15.28 12.66
CA GLU A 888 -18.57 14.56 13.83
C GLU A 888 -17.43 13.78 14.50
N PRO A 889 -17.23 13.89 15.83
CA PRO A 889 -16.12 13.22 16.51
C PRO A 889 -16.23 11.70 16.39
N GLY A 890 -15.13 11.04 16.07
CA GLY A 890 -15.08 9.60 15.83
C GLY A 890 -14.60 8.81 17.05
N PRO A 891 -14.88 7.50 17.14
CA PRO A 891 -14.36 6.67 18.22
C PRO A 891 -12.84 6.60 18.16
N VAL A 892 -12.25 6.48 19.34
CA VAL A 892 -10.80 6.48 19.55
C VAL A 892 -10.42 5.30 20.42
N SER A 893 -9.25 4.71 20.12
CA SER A 893 -8.71 3.59 20.87
C SER A 893 -7.29 3.87 21.31
N VAL A 894 -6.95 3.56 22.56
CA VAL A 894 -5.62 3.81 23.13
C VAL A 894 -4.97 2.52 23.62
N SER A 895 -3.66 2.43 23.39
CA SER A 895 -2.81 1.34 23.90
C SER A 895 -1.51 1.91 24.42
N LEU A 896 -1.38 1.97 25.75
CA LEU A 896 -0.15 2.34 26.44
C LEU A 896 0.67 1.09 26.75
N ARG A 897 1.92 1.05 26.27
CA ARG A 897 2.85 -0.06 26.45
C ARG A 897 4.23 0.48 26.84
N GLY A 898 4.56 0.41 28.12
CA GLY A 898 5.81 0.99 28.64
C GLY A 898 5.88 2.50 28.35
N GLN A 899 6.82 2.92 27.51
CA GLN A 899 7.01 4.32 27.10
C GLN A 899 6.40 4.64 25.72
N ARG A 900 5.54 3.78 25.18
CA ARG A 900 4.90 3.99 23.88
C ARG A 900 3.40 4.10 24.03
N LEU A 901 2.83 5.13 23.43
CA LEU A 901 1.38 5.33 23.36
C LEU A 901 0.94 5.29 21.90
N PHE A 902 0.12 4.30 21.57
CA PHE A 902 -0.53 4.20 20.26
C PHE A 902 -1.99 4.57 20.37
N VAL A 903 -2.47 5.33 19.39
CA VAL A 903 -3.85 5.80 19.33
C VAL A 903 -4.40 5.56 17.94
N GLY A 904 -5.51 4.84 17.84
CA GLY A 904 -6.28 4.74 16.61
C GLY A 904 -7.41 5.78 16.60
N SER A 905 -7.50 6.59 15.54
CA SER A 905 -8.59 7.54 15.30
C SER A 905 -8.76 7.76 13.79
N HIS A 906 -9.99 7.81 13.27
CA HIS A 906 -10.27 8.22 11.87
C HIS A 906 -9.38 7.61 10.78
N GLY A 907 -9.21 6.30 10.76
CA GLY A 907 -8.37 5.64 9.74
C GLY A 907 -6.86 5.80 9.97
N HIS A 908 -6.45 6.48 11.04
CA HIS A 908 -5.05 6.72 11.38
C HIS A 908 -4.64 5.94 12.62
N LEU A 909 -3.37 5.55 12.62
CA LEU A 909 -2.63 5.09 13.78
C LEU A 909 -1.59 6.15 14.15
N HIS A 910 -1.75 6.76 15.32
CA HIS A 910 -0.84 7.75 15.86
C HIS A 910 0.09 7.12 16.90
N HIS A 911 1.36 7.52 16.88
CA HIS A 911 2.33 7.24 17.93
C HIS A 911 2.61 8.53 18.69
N LEU A 912 2.21 8.59 19.95
CA LEU A 912 2.34 9.75 20.82
C LEU A 912 3.42 9.52 21.88
N ASP A 913 4.05 10.61 22.30
CA ASP A 913 4.84 10.64 23.52
C ASP A 913 3.92 10.60 24.75
N PRO A 914 3.98 9.56 25.60
CA PRO A 914 3.09 9.45 26.75
C PRO A 914 3.32 10.52 27.83
N ALA A 915 4.49 11.16 27.87
CA ALA A 915 4.81 12.20 28.86
C ALA A 915 4.30 13.58 28.45
N THR A 916 4.20 13.85 27.14
CA THR A 916 3.87 15.20 26.62
C THR A 916 2.62 15.27 25.76
N GLY A 917 2.08 14.14 25.28
CA GLY A 917 0.97 14.11 24.33
C GLY A 917 1.36 14.49 22.90
N ARG A 918 2.63 14.81 22.65
CA ARG A 918 3.10 15.19 21.33
C ARG A 918 3.01 14.00 20.38
N VAL A 919 2.28 14.18 19.28
CA VAL A 919 2.26 13.23 18.16
C VAL A 919 3.67 13.15 17.57
N ARG A 920 4.32 12.00 17.73
CA ARG A 920 5.64 11.71 17.14
C ARG A 920 5.49 11.27 15.68
N ASN A 921 4.51 10.42 15.42
CA ASN A 921 4.22 9.89 14.10
C ASN A 921 2.71 9.69 13.93
N SER A 922 2.22 9.78 12.70
CA SER A 922 0.86 9.44 12.30
C SER A 922 0.95 8.62 11.01
N LEU A 923 0.30 7.47 11.00
CA LEU A 923 0.21 6.57 9.86
C LEU A 923 -1.26 6.44 9.47
N PRO A 924 -1.70 7.03 8.35
CA PRO A 924 -2.94 6.61 7.73
C PRO A 924 -2.80 5.16 7.27
N LEU A 925 -3.75 4.30 7.64
CA LEU A 925 -3.77 2.90 7.23
C LEU A 925 -4.51 2.77 5.89
N ARG A 926 -4.05 1.89 5.00
CA ARG A 926 -4.62 1.68 3.65
C ARG A 926 -6.08 1.19 3.73
N HIS A 927 -6.85 1.31 2.65
CA HIS A 927 -8.23 0.82 2.55
C HIS A 927 -9.29 1.36 3.54
N PRO A 928 -9.30 2.65 3.93
CA PRO A 928 -10.46 3.22 4.61
C PRO A 928 -11.55 3.48 3.56
N VAL A 929 -12.11 2.43 2.99
CA VAL A 929 -13.23 2.52 2.04
C VAL A 929 -14.55 2.59 2.82
N SER A 930 -14.64 3.44 3.86
CA SER A 930 -15.90 4.02 4.34
C SER A 930 -15.66 5.07 5.42
N PHE A 931 -16.65 5.95 5.62
CA PHE A 931 -16.76 6.83 6.79
C PHE A 931 -17.63 6.10 7.82
N GLY A 932 -17.32 6.25 9.11
CA GLY A 932 -18.12 5.66 10.20
C GLY A 932 -17.32 5.44 11.49
N ASP A 933 -17.92 4.84 12.50
CA ASP A 933 -17.32 4.65 13.83
C ASP A 933 -16.09 3.69 13.81
N PHE A 934 -14.89 4.27 13.67
CA PHE A 934 -13.57 3.60 13.69
C PHE A 934 -13.13 3.02 15.05
N ALA A 935 -13.73 1.92 15.49
CA ALA A 935 -13.17 1.17 16.63
C ALA A 935 -11.87 0.44 16.20
N THR A 936 -10.72 1.06 16.43
CA THR A 936 -9.40 0.48 16.13
C THR A 936 -8.94 -0.44 17.27
N THR A 937 -8.92 -1.76 17.05
CA THR A 937 -8.37 -2.67 18.05
C THR A 937 -6.87 -2.84 17.80
N ILE A 938 -6.06 -2.76 18.86
CA ILE A 938 -4.60 -2.79 18.76
C ILE A 938 -4.09 -3.92 19.65
N THR A 939 -3.43 -4.91 19.06
CA THR A 939 -2.62 -5.89 19.79
C THR A 939 -1.16 -5.79 19.35
N ALA A 940 -0.23 -6.05 20.26
CA ALA A 940 1.20 -5.85 20.03
C ALA A 940 1.96 -7.15 20.20
N SER A 941 2.89 -7.45 19.29
CA SER A 941 3.81 -8.57 19.40
C SER A 941 5.21 -8.12 18.96
N GLY A 942 6.11 -7.94 19.94
CA GLY A 942 7.48 -7.49 19.69
C GLY A 942 7.55 -6.11 19.01
N ARG A 943 8.08 -6.06 17.79
CA ARG A 943 8.24 -4.83 16.97
C ARG A 943 7.06 -4.55 16.03
N PHE A 944 6.02 -5.37 16.09
CA PHE A 944 4.84 -5.22 15.25
C PHE A 944 3.60 -4.89 16.08
N LEU A 945 2.77 -4.01 15.56
CA LEU A 945 1.40 -3.81 15.99
C LEU A 945 0.47 -4.46 14.98
N TYR A 946 -0.53 -5.17 15.46
CA TYR A 946 -1.65 -5.61 14.66
C TYR A 946 -2.85 -4.74 14.96
N VAL A 947 -3.49 -4.29 13.89
CA VAL A 947 -4.58 -3.32 13.97
C VAL A 947 -5.80 -3.89 13.26
N GLY A 948 -6.95 -3.90 13.93
CA GLY A 948 -8.23 -4.23 13.32
C GLY A 948 -9.05 -2.97 13.05
N MET A 949 -9.49 -2.76 11.81
CA MET A 949 -10.25 -1.56 11.43
C MET A 949 -11.06 -1.79 10.13
N HIS A 950 -12.37 -1.51 10.16
CA HIS A 950 -13.30 -1.51 9.00
C HIS A 950 -13.14 -2.69 8.03
N GLY A 951 -13.38 -3.90 8.52
CA GLY A 951 -13.25 -5.10 7.71
C GLY A 951 -11.84 -5.48 7.32
N HIS A 952 -10.83 -4.75 7.78
CA HIS A 952 -9.44 -5.02 7.48
C HIS A 952 -8.64 -5.29 8.75
N ALA A 953 -7.61 -6.11 8.58
CA ALA A 953 -6.54 -6.27 9.55
C ALA A 953 -5.25 -5.70 8.95
N TYR A 954 -4.40 -5.13 9.80
CA TYR A 954 -3.12 -4.57 9.39
C TYR A 954 -2.01 -5.09 10.28
N GLN A 955 -0.81 -5.15 9.73
CA GLN A 955 0.42 -5.17 10.51
C GLN A 955 1.18 -3.88 10.28
N VAL A 956 1.63 -3.27 11.37
CA VAL A 956 2.40 -2.04 11.36
C VAL A 956 3.73 -2.30 12.06
N LEU A 957 4.82 -1.99 11.36
CA LEU A 957 6.17 -1.94 11.91
C LEU A 957 6.27 -0.74 12.86
N VAL A 958 6.82 -0.98 14.05
CA VAL A 958 7.08 0.05 15.05
C VAL A 958 8.53 -0.04 15.52
N ASN A 959 9.32 0.94 15.12
CA ASN A 959 10.65 1.17 15.65
C ASN A 959 10.61 2.15 16.84
N ASN A 960 11.71 2.24 17.60
CA ASN A 960 11.83 3.13 18.76
C ASN A 960 12.92 4.18 18.65
#